data_AF-A0A386RBS0-F1
#
_entry.id   AF-A0A386RBS0-F1
#
_cell.length_a   1.000
_cell.length_b   1.000
_cell.length_c   1.000
_cell.angle_alpha   90.00
_cell.angle_beta   90.00
_cell.angle_gamma   90.00
#
_symmetry.space_group_name_H-M   'P 1'
#
loop_
_entity.id
_entity.type
_entity.pdbx_description
1 polymer ?
#
loop_
_entity_poly.entity_id
_entity_poly.type
_entity_poly.pdbx_seq_one_letter_code
_entity_poly.pdbx_strand_id
1 'polypeptide(L)'
;MLLWGINWALGGSNSGGSSENISYSQFVKDLRQGKVKNFSVQPANGVYTISGSYKTAQTTKNQSNNSFDFFSNNSSRKVSRFSTTMLQNDSTVSNVQNLAQKSNARMTTQGESQSGNWISTIVMLVPTVLFIVMLWMMMNQGGAGRGGSGGIMNFGRSHVKPEDPSKNKVRFSDVAGEEEEKQELVEVVEFLKDPSKYTKLGARIPSGVLLEGPPGTGKTLLARAVAGEANVPFYSISGSDFVEMFVGVGASRVRDLFNNAKKNAPSIIFIDEIDAIGRRRGNGTGGGNDEREQTLNQLLVEMDGFEGDEGVIVIAATNRSDVLDPALLRPGRFDRKVLVGRPDVRGREAILKVHAKNKPLAPDVDLKEVARQTPGFVGADLANVLNEAALVAARRNGTEITASDIDEAEDRVIAGPAKKDRLIAEPERRRVAFHEAGHSICGLVLSDSRTVRKVTIVPRGRAGGYNIMLPKDDQFILTKNQLFEQIVGLMGGRAGEEATIGDKSTGASNDFEQATAIAHSMVVNYGMTESLGMVELEKEGETNPYGFKPYSEATSAKIDEAVKKILDEAHAKALEIVKENKEKHRIIAEALLKYETLDEKQIMSLYKTGKMPEKYENEYPSESKASTYEEAKAAAEKREVEKAEKKDSDQALAEQEKSALETLSEKNHEVEEENSENPEKTGSSDKSTEDHSADEEHKDN
;
A
#
# COMPACT_ATOMS: atom_id res chain seq x y z
N MET A 1 23.17 -24.01 24.69
CA MET A 1 24.02 -24.67 25.71
C MET A 1 23.33 -25.79 26.46
N LEU A 2 22.08 -25.62 26.95
CA LEU A 2 21.31 -26.68 27.63
C LEU A 2 21.15 -27.97 26.79
N LEU A 3 20.84 -27.84 25.49
CA LEU A 3 20.75 -28.97 24.55
C LEU A 3 22.09 -29.69 24.33
N TRP A 4 23.21 -28.99 24.44
CA TRP A 4 24.56 -29.57 24.34
C TRP A 4 24.95 -30.31 25.63
N GLY A 5 24.57 -29.78 26.80
CA GLY A 5 24.81 -30.42 28.09
C GLY A 5 24.02 -31.71 28.28
N ILE A 6 22.79 -31.77 27.78
CA ILE A 6 21.94 -32.96 27.82
C ILE A 6 22.53 -34.09 26.94
N ASN A 7 23.12 -33.75 25.79
CA ASN A 7 23.75 -34.71 24.88
C ASN A 7 25.07 -35.28 25.44
N TRP A 8 25.79 -34.52 26.29
CA TRP A 8 27.00 -34.98 26.96
C TRP A 8 26.69 -35.85 28.20
N ALA A 9 25.64 -35.52 28.94
CA ALA A 9 25.26 -36.22 30.18
C ALA A 9 24.53 -37.56 29.96
N LEU A 10 23.92 -37.80 28.79
CA LEU A 10 23.11 -39.00 28.50
C LEU A 10 23.84 -40.10 27.71
N GLY A 11 25.16 -40.21 27.86
CA GLY A 11 25.87 -41.45 27.50
C GLY A 11 26.58 -41.43 26.15
N GLY A 12 27.51 -40.49 25.99
CA GLY A 12 28.61 -40.65 25.04
C GLY A 12 29.62 -41.71 25.51
N SER A 13 29.18 -42.96 25.68
CA SER A 13 30.11 -44.08 25.82
C SER A 13 30.75 -44.33 24.47
N ASN A 14 32.04 -44.00 24.38
CA ASN A 14 32.89 -44.15 23.23
C ASN A 14 33.22 -45.65 23.00
N SER A 15 32.23 -46.47 22.62
CA SER A 15 32.45 -47.85 22.18
C SER A 15 32.45 -47.91 20.66
N GLY A 16 33.64 -47.77 20.06
CA GLY A 16 33.87 -47.86 18.63
C GLY A 16 33.39 -49.18 18.04
N GLY A 17 32.35 -49.10 17.20
CA GLY A 17 31.84 -50.19 16.38
C GLY A 17 30.49 -49.79 15.80
N SER A 18 30.45 -49.37 14.54
CA SER A 18 29.19 -49.05 13.86
C SER A 18 28.29 -50.28 13.86
N SER A 19 27.08 -50.11 14.42
CA SER A 19 26.01 -51.11 14.45
C SER A 19 24.93 -50.72 13.45
N GLU A 20 24.40 -51.69 12.70
CA GLU A 20 23.31 -51.48 11.73
C GLU A 20 22.02 -52.14 12.21
N ASN A 21 20.88 -51.49 11.94
CA ASN A 21 19.57 -52.12 12.13
C ASN A 21 19.19 -52.89 10.87
N ILE A 22 19.11 -54.22 10.98
CA ILE A 22 18.75 -55.11 9.88
C ILE A 22 17.32 -55.63 10.06
N SER A 23 16.67 -56.05 8.98
CA SER A 23 15.36 -56.71 9.06
C SER A 23 15.49 -58.14 9.58
N TYR A 24 14.43 -58.66 10.20
CA TYR A 24 14.41 -60.05 10.70
C TYR A 24 14.68 -61.08 9.60
N SER A 25 14.13 -60.86 8.40
CA SER A 25 14.36 -61.74 7.25
C SER A 25 15.83 -61.76 6.82
N GLN A 26 16.49 -60.60 6.85
CA GLN A 26 17.92 -60.48 6.55
C GLN A 26 18.78 -61.13 7.63
N PHE A 27 18.41 -60.97 8.91
CA PHE A 27 19.06 -61.68 10.02
C PHE A 27 19.00 -63.20 9.85
N VAL A 28 17.82 -63.77 9.56
CA VAL A 28 17.65 -65.21 9.34
C VAL A 28 18.49 -65.69 8.15
N LYS A 29 18.58 -64.89 7.08
CA LYS A 29 19.42 -65.18 5.91
C LYS A 29 20.90 -65.19 6.27
N ASP A 30 21.38 -64.22 7.03
CA ASP A 30 22.77 -64.13 7.46
C ASP A 30 23.16 -65.23 8.45
N LEU A 31 22.21 -65.64 9.30
CA LEU A 31 22.37 -66.78 10.22
C LEU A 31 22.48 -68.10 9.44
N ARG A 32 21.60 -68.33 8.44
CA ARG A 32 21.67 -69.51 7.55
C ARG A 32 22.96 -69.58 6.75
N GLN A 33 23.49 -68.43 6.33
CA GLN A 33 24.77 -68.32 5.62
C GLN A 33 25.99 -68.40 6.55
N GLY A 34 25.79 -68.56 7.86
CA GLY A 34 26.87 -68.74 8.84
C GLY A 34 27.70 -67.47 9.11
N LYS A 35 27.20 -66.29 8.72
CA LYS A 35 27.91 -65.00 8.82
C LYS A 35 27.89 -64.40 10.23
N VAL A 36 26.96 -64.82 11.08
CA VAL A 36 26.80 -64.35 12.46
C VAL A 36 27.78 -65.08 13.39
N LYS A 37 28.51 -64.32 14.23
CA LYS A 37 29.46 -64.87 15.21
C LYS A 37 28.78 -65.20 16.54
N ASN A 38 28.07 -64.23 17.09
CA ASN A 38 27.28 -64.35 18.31
C ASN A 38 26.10 -63.38 18.26
N PHE A 39 25.04 -63.72 18.97
CA PHE A 39 23.91 -62.82 19.15
C PHE A 39 23.27 -63.03 20.52
N SER A 40 22.71 -61.96 21.07
CA SER A 40 21.96 -61.94 22.31
C SER A 40 20.51 -61.60 22.03
N VAL A 41 19.60 -62.28 22.72
CA VAL A 41 18.16 -62.00 22.65
C VAL A 41 17.70 -61.39 23.96
N GLN A 42 17.08 -60.22 23.89
CA GLN A 42 16.56 -59.49 25.04
C GLN A 42 15.08 -59.14 24.82
N PRO A 43 14.17 -59.49 25.75
CA PRO A 43 12.80 -59.01 25.71
C PRO A 43 12.75 -57.52 26.05
N ALA A 44 11.99 -56.76 25.26
CA ALA A 44 11.67 -55.37 25.56
C ALA A 44 10.29 -55.05 25.00
N ASN A 45 9.33 -54.64 25.86
CA ASN A 45 8.03 -54.10 25.46
C ASN A 45 7.26 -54.93 24.41
N GLY A 46 7.11 -56.24 24.61
CA GLY A 46 6.31 -57.11 23.73
C GLY A 46 6.98 -57.55 22.42
N VAL A 47 8.25 -57.22 22.22
CA VAL A 47 9.11 -57.73 21.14
C VAL A 47 10.43 -58.28 21.70
N TYR A 48 11.13 -59.12 20.93
CA TYR A 48 12.49 -59.53 21.26
C TYR A 48 13.48 -58.73 20.42
N THR A 49 14.39 -58.02 21.06
CA THR A 49 15.50 -57.35 20.40
C THR A 49 16.68 -58.32 20.35
N ILE A 50 17.10 -58.66 19.14
CA ILE A 50 18.30 -59.46 18.89
C ILE A 50 19.43 -58.51 18.53
N SER A 51 20.53 -58.57 19.29
CA SER A 51 21.75 -57.80 18.98
C SER A 51 22.94 -58.74 18.86
N GLY A 52 23.76 -58.59 17.83
CA GLY A 52 24.85 -59.54 17.56
C GLY A 52 26.03 -58.92 16.83
N SER A 53 27.04 -59.76 16.58
CA SER A 53 28.19 -59.39 15.76
C SER A 53 28.41 -60.35 14.60
N TYR A 54 28.90 -59.83 13.49
CA TYR A 54 29.27 -60.62 12.32
C TYR A 54 30.67 -61.24 12.50
N LYS A 55 30.94 -62.37 11.82
CA LYS A 55 32.29 -62.97 11.76
C LYS A 55 33.26 -62.10 10.95
N THR A 56 32.76 -61.46 9.89
CA THR A 56 33.48 -60.49 9.05
C THR A 56 32.62 -59.23 8.86
N ALA A 57 33.24 -58.04 8.94
CA ALA A 57 32.53 -56.77 8.84
C ALA A 57 31.83 -56.62 7.48
N GLN A 58 30.56 -56.22 7.49
CA GLN A 58 29.73 -56.05 6.30
C GLN A 58 29.74 -54.57 5.86
N THR A 59 29.68 -54.29 4.55
CA THR A 59 29.66 -52.90 4.06
C THR A 59 28.22 -52.50 3.76
N THR A 60 27.73 -51.44 4.39
CA THR A 60 26.34 -51.00 4.29
C THR A 60 26.27 -49.69 3.53
N LYS A 61 25.28 -49.59 2.63
CA LYS A 61 24.95 -48.37 1.89
C LYS A 61 23.67 -47.81 2.48
N ASN A 62 23.76 -46.72 3.24
CA ASN A 62 22.59 -46.05 3.80
C ASN A 62 21.84 -45.30 2.71
N GLN A 63 20.68 -45.80 2.31
CA GLN A 63 19.70 -45.03 1.55
C GLN A 63 18.69 -44.47 2.57
N SER A 64 19.00 -43.28 3.08
CA SER A 64 18.15 -42.55 4.02
C SER A 64 17.00 -41.89 3.24
N ASN A 65 15.83 -42.54 3.22
CA ASN A 65 14.57 -41.88 2.85
C ASN A 65 13.98 -41.26 4.12
N ASN A 66 14.48 -40.09 4.52
CA ASN A 66 13.75 -39.20 5.40
C ASN A 66 13.81 -37.80 4.79
N SER A 67 12.62 -37.32 4.42
CA SER A 67 12.33 -36.00 3.89
C SER A 67 12.60 -34.97 4.98
N PHE A 68 13.84 -34.46 5.05
CA PHE A 68 14.32 -33.23 5.72
C PHE A 68 15.80 -33.45 6.12
N ASP A 69 16.69 -33.56 5.13
CA ASP A 69 18.11 -33.34 5.37
C ASP A 69 18.78 -32.72 4.12
N PHE A 70 19.28 -31.49 4.27
CA PHE A 70 19.73 -30.62 3.16
C PHE A 70 21.19 -30.82 2.76
N PHE A 71 21.89 -31.84 3.30
CA PHE A 71 23.28 -32.16 2.93
C PHE A 71 23.50 -33.67 2.80
N SER A 72 23.19 -34.23 1.62
CA SER A 72 23.45 -35.65 1.30
C SER A 72 24.93 -35.90 0.97
N ASN A 73 25.66 -36.58 1.86
CA ASN A 73 26.98 -37.12 1.56
C ASN A 73 26.98 -38.66 1.61
N ASN A 74 27.14 -39.29 0.44
CA ASN A 74 27.02 -40.73 0.23
C ASN A 74 28.26 -41.47 0.74
N SER A 75 28.23 -41.97 1.98
CA SER A 75 29.36 -42.67 2.58
C SER A 75 29.00 -44.09 3.04
N SER A 76 29.62 -45.09 2.41
CA SER A 76 29.49 -46.50 2.79
C SER A 76 30.31 -46.80 4.04
N ARG A 77 29.69 -47.37 5.10
CA ARG A 77 30.39 -47.77 6.33
C ARG A 77 30.51 -49.27 6.44
N LYS A 78 31.64 -49.74 6.98
CA LYS A 78 31.83 -51.15 7.36
C LYS A 78 31.30 -51.36 8.78
N VAL A 79 30.28 -52.19 8.93
CA VAL A 79 29.54 -52.46 10.15
C VAL A 79 29.91 -53.85 10.66
N SER A 80 30.26 -53.94 11.95
CA SER A 80 30.67 -55.18 12.62
C SER A 80 29.59 -55.74 13.56
N ARG A 81 28.58 -54.93 13.90
CA ARG A 81 27.48 -55.29 14.80
C ARG A 81 26.13 -55.05 14.14
N PHE A 82 25.12 -55.82 14.54
CA PHE A 82 23.75 -55.62 14.05
C PHE A 82 22.75 -55.67 15.19
N SER A 83 21.60 -55.05 14.97
CA SER A 83 20.41 -55.22 15.79
C SER A 83 19.18 -55.46 14.92
N THR A 84 18.26 -56.32 15.36
CA THR A 84 16.97 -56.56 14.71
C THR A 84 15.92 -56.81 15.78
N THR A 85 14.68 -56.47 15.47
CA THR A 85 13.53 -56.79 16.32
C THR A 85 12.79 -57.98 15.73
N MET A 86 12.38 -58.93 16.57
CA MET A 86 11.47 -60.02 16.20
C MET A 86 10.23 -60.02 17.10
N LEU A 87 9.11 -60.46 16.54
CA LEU A 87 7.86 -60.64 17.28
C LEU A 87 8.02 -61.79 18.28
N GLN A 88 7.44 -61.66 19.47
CA GLN A 88 7.44 -62.73 20.47
C GLN A 88 6.43 -63.81 20.07
N ASN A 89 6.87 -64.78 19.26
CA ASN A 89 6.07 -65.96 18.88
C ASN A 89 6.93 -67.22 18.99
N ASP A 90 6.45 -68.25 19.68
CA ASP A 90 7.15 -69.53 19.94
C ASP A 90 7.72 -70.18 18.67
N SER A 91 7.02 -70.05 17.55
CA SER A 91 7.46 -70.57 16.25
C SER A 91 8.68 -69.82 15.68
N THR A 92 8.81 -68.52 15.95
CA THR A 92 9.94 -67.71 15.48
C THR A 92 11.17 -67.93 16.34
N VAL A 93 10.99 -68.04 17.66
CA VAL A 93 12.06 -68.30 18.63
C VAL A 93 12.68 -69.68 18.41
N SER A 94 11.86 -70.72 18.22
CA SER A 94 12.32 -72.08 17.92
C SER A 94 13.08 -72.17 16.59
N ASN A 95 12.61 -71.46 15.55
CA ASN A 95 13.31 -71.40 14.26
C ASN A 95 14.69 -70.72 14.37
N VAL A 96 14.81 -69.64 15.13
CA VAL A 96 16.10 -68.95 15.36
C VAL A 96 17.04 -69.83 16.19
N GLN A 97 16.54 -70.53 17.20
CA GLN A 97 17.33 -71.44 18.04
C GLN A 97 17.87 -72.64 17.23
N ASN A 98 17.03 -73.28 16.41
CA ASN A 98 17.44 -74.39 15.55
C ASN A 98 18.48 -73.96 14.50
N LEU A 99 18.30 -72.77 13.90
CA LEU A 99 19.26 -72.23 12.94
C LEU A 99 20.59 -71.84 13.58
N ALA A 100 20.57 -71.29 14.80
CA ALA A 100 21.77 -70.94 15.53
C ALA A 100 22.62 -72.17 15.92
N GLN A 101 21.96 -73.27 16.30
CA GLN A 101 22.62 -74.55 16.57
C GLN A 101 23.25 -75.13 15.29
N LYS A 102 22.55 -75.08 14.15
CA LYS A 102 23.06 -75.57 12.86
C LYS A 102 24.22 -74.72 12.31
N SER A 103 24.24 -73.41 12.58
CA SER A 103 25.27 -72.48 12.13
C SER A 103 26.42 -72.27 13.12
N ASN A 104 26.40 -72.98 14.26
CA ASN A 104 27.41 -72.91 15.33
C ASN A 104 27.60 -71.48 15.90
N ALA A 105 26.52 -70.70 16.02
CA ALA A 105 26.53 -69.34 16.55
C ALA A 105 26.17 -69.35 18.04
N ARG A 106 26.94 -68.64 18.89
CA ARG A 106 26.65 -68.56 20.34
C ARG A 106 25.47 -67.64 20.60
N MET A 107 24.37 -68.20 21.11
CA MET A 107 23.18 -67.48 21.57
C MET A 107 23.27 -67.23 23.08
N THR A 108 23.00 -66.00 23.50
CA THR A 108 22.91 -65.62 24.92
C THR A 108 21.56 -64.95 25.21
N THR A 109 20.92 -65.26 26.32
CA THR A 109 19.66 -64.61 26.73
C THR A 109 19.97 -63.57 27.81
N GLN A 110 19.45 -62.35 27.65
CA GLN A 110 19.60 -61.29 28.65
C GLN A 110 18.22 -60.89 29.20
N GLY A 111 18.13 -60.62 30.50
CA GLY A 111 16.91 -60.13 31.14
C GLY A 111 16.57 -58.69 30.76
N GLU A 112 15.31 -58.30 30.90
CA GLU A 112 14.80 -56.96 30.58
C GLU A 112 15.52 -55.87 31.39
N SER A 113 16.10 -54.86 30.72
CA SER A 113 16.86 -53.79 31.39
C SER A 113 15.93 -52.73 31.99
N GLN A 114 15.85 -52.68 33.32
CA GLN A 114 15.06 -51.68 34.05
C GLN A 114 15.70 -50.27 34.12
N SER A 115 16.88 -50.07 33.52
CA SER A 115 17.65 -48.81 33.63
C SER A 115 17.06 -47.61 32.86
N GLY A 116 16.12 -47.83 31.92
CA GLY A 116 15.53 -46.76 31.10
C GLY A 116 14.54 -45.85 31.84
N ASN A 117 13.93 -46.31 32.93
CA ASN A 117 12.82 -45.60 33.58
C ASN A 117 13.28 -44.46 34.50
N TRP A 118 14.47 -44.52 35.08
CA TRP A 118 14.94 -43.43 35.95
C TRP A 118 15.48 -42.23 35.15
N ILE A 119 16.10 -42.52 34.01
CA ILE A 119 16.65 -41.49 33.12
C ILE A 119 15.53 -40.71 32.43
N SER A 120 14.45 -41.37 31.97
CA SER A 120 13.30 -40.65 31.38
C SER A 120 12.59 -39.77 32.43
N THR A 121 12.48 -40.26 33.67
CA THR A 121 11.89 -39.49 34.77
C THR A 121 12.72 -38.23 35.07
N ILE A 122 14.05 -38.32 35.14
CA ILE A 122 14.92 -37.15 35.38
C ILE A 122 14.84 -36.15 34.22
N VAL A 123 14.84 -36.63 32.97
CA VAL A 123 14.75 -35.78 31.77
C VAL A 123 13.39 -35.05 31.70
N MET A 124 12.32 -35.64 32.22
CA MET A 124 11.00 -34.98 32.31
C MET A 124 10.91 -33.98 33.47
N LEU A 125 11.62 -34.25 34.57
CA LEU A 125 11.53 -33.48 35.83
C LEU A 125 12.41 -32.22 35.82
N VAL A 126 13.55 -32.24 35.12
CA VAL A 126 14.45 -31.08 34.99
C VAL A 126 13.78 -29.88 34.31
N PRO A 127 13.07 -30.01 33.18
CA PRO A 127 12.34 -28.90 32.56
C PRO A 127 11.20 -28.36 33.44
N THR A 128 10.51 -29.23 34.18
CA THR A 128 9.41 -28.81 35.08
C THR A 128 9.94 -28.03 36.27
N VAL A 129 11.05 -28.48 36.88
CA VAL A 129 11.69 -27.75 37.98
C VAL A 129 12.27 -26.42 37.49
N LEU A 130 12.91 -26.38 36.31
CA LEU A 130 13.38 -25.14 35.71
C LEU A 130 12.23 -24.16 35.43
N PHE A 131 11.09 -24.65 34.96
CA PHE A 131 9.90 -23.82 34.74
C PHE A 131 9.34 -23.25 36.04
N ILE A 132 9.29 -24.05 37.12
CA ILE A 132 8.84 -23.60 38.45
C ILE A 132 9.81 -22.56 39.03
N VAL A 133 11.12 -22.77 38.90
CA VAL A 133 12.14 -21.80 39.36
C VAL A 133 12.10 -20.52 38.52
N MET A 134 11.87 -20.61 37.21
CA MET A 134 11.67 -19.44 36.33
C MET A 134 10.41 -18.65 36.72
N LEU A 135 9.29 -19.33 37.03
CA LEU A 135 8.07 -18.69 37.51
C LEU A 135 8.26 -18.04 38.88
N TRP A 136 8.97 -18.71 39.79
CA TRP A 136 9.28 -18.16 41.12
C TRP A 136 10.21 -16.95 41.02
N MET A 137 11.19 -16.98 40.11
CA MET A 137 12.07 -15.85 39.83
C MET A 137 11.32 -14.70 39.14
N MET A 138 10.37 -14.97 38.24
CA MET A 138 9.50 -13.95 37.63
C MET A 138 8.54 -13.32 38.64
N MET A 139 8.01 -14.09 39.60
CA MET A 139 7.18 -13.57 40.69
C MET A 139 7.99 -12.77 41.71
N ASN A 140 9.21 -13.19 42.06
CA ASN A 140 10.06 -12.46 43.01
C ASN A 140 10.79 -11.26 42.39
N GLN A 141 11.01 -11.25 41.07
CA GLN A 141 11.60 -10.11 40.35
C GLN A 141 10.56 -9.04 39.98
N GLY A 142 9.26 -9.33 40.17
CA GLY A 142 8.18 -8.34 40.17
C GLY A 142 8.04 -7.54 41.48
N GLY A 143 8.88 -7.83 42.50
CA GLY A 143 8.78 -7.24 43.84
C GLY A 143 9.67 -6.02 44.12
N ALA A 144 10.58 -5.63 43.22
CA ALA A 144 11.51 -4.52 43.48
C ALA A 144 11.86 -3.76 42.19
N GLY A 145 10.91 -2.96 41.69
CA GLY A 145 11.15 -1.98 40.64
C GLY A 145 9.97 -1.81 39.70
N ARG A 146 9.17 -0.76 39.95
CA ARG A 146 8.09 -0.22 39.11
C ARG A 146 6.71 -0.87 39.31
N GLY A 147 5.85 -0.15 40.02
CA GLY A 147 4.46 -0.53 40.28
C GLY A 147 3.66 -0.73 38.99
N GLY A 148 2.80 -1.74 39.01
CA GLY A 148 1.86 -2.03 37.95
C GLY A 148 1.42 -3.49 37.96
N SER A 149 0.40 -3.81 38.76
CA SER A 149 -0.43 -5.00 38.57
C SER A 149 -1.03 -4.95 37.16
N GLY A 150 -0.40 -5.60 36.18
CA GLY A 150 -0.75 -5.33 34.76
C GLY A 150 -0.30 -6.34 33.71
N GLY A 151 0.14 -7.54 34.07
CA GLY A 151 0.61 -8.53 33.08
C GLY A 151 -0.49 -9.31 32.36
N ILE A 152 -1.66 -9.48 32.99
CA ILE A 152 -2.80 -10.26 32.43
C ILE A 152 -4.09 -9.41 32.35
N MET A 153 -4.19 -8.33 33.13
CA MET A 153 -5.35 -7.41 33.15
C MET A 153 -5.29 -6.28 32.11
N ASN A 154 -4.21 -6.16 31.32
CA ASN A 154 -4.08 -5.12 30.29
C ASN A 154 -4.54 -5.56 28.89
N PHE A 155 -4.97 -6.81 28.71
CA PHE A 155 -5.40 -7.35 27.41
C PHE A 155 -6.68 -6.73 26.84
N GLY A 156 -7.42 -5.92 27.62
CA GLY A 156 -8.67 -5.29 27.20
C GLY A 156 -8.63 -3.78 26.98
N ARG A 157 -7.52 -3.09 27.31
CA ARG A 157 -7.46 -1.62 27.23
C ARG A 157 -7.29 -1.15 25.79
N SER A 158 -8.10 -0.18 25.38
CA SER A 158 -7.87 0.56 24.14
C SER A 158 -6.53 1.30 24.22
N HIS A 159 -5.57 1.00 23.35
CA HIS A 159 -4.28 1.71 23.27
C HIS A 159 -4.39 3.14 22.72
N VAL A 160 -5.61 3.59 22.40
CA VAL A 160 -5.90 4.92 21.86
C VAL A 160 -5.72 5.97 22.95
N LYS A 161 -4.64 6.74 22.85
CA LYS A 161 -4.46 7.96 23.65
C LYS A 161 -5.21 9.10 22.94
N PRO A 162 -5.92 9.99 23.66
CA PRO A 162 -6.51 11.17 23.05
C PRO A 162 -5.42 11.99 22.35
N GLU A 163 -5.65 12.38 21.11
CA GLU A 163 -4.88 13.48 20.55
C GLU A 163 -5.28 14.76 21.28
N ASP A 164 -4.28 15.45 21.82
CA ASP A 164 -4.48 16.68 22.57
C ASP A 164 -5.07 17.75 21.65
N PRO A 165 -6.20 18.40 22.01
CA PRO A 165 -6.83 19.46 21.20
C PRO A 165 -5.83 20.54 20.77
N SER A 166 -4.86 20.86 21.64
CA SER A 166 -3.84 21.89 21.37
C SER A 166 -2.81 21.49 20.30
N LYS A 167 -2.69 20.19 19.98
CA LYS A 167 -1.76 19.66 18.98
C LYS A 167 -2.39 19.48 17.61
N ASN A 168 -3.72 19.45 17.52
CA ASN A 168 -4.40 19.34 16.23
C ASN A 168 -4.39 20.71 15.53
N LYS A 169 -3.55 20.84 14.49
CA LYS A 169 -3.40 22.08 13.72
C LYS A 169 -4.30 22.14 12.48
N VAL A 170 -4.96 21.04 12.13
CA VAL A 170 -5.73 20.93 10.88
C VAL A 170 -7.06 21.65 11.03
N ARG A 171 -7.38 22.52 10.07
CA ARG A 171 -8.62 23.31 10.03
C ARG A 171 -9.38 23.10 8.72
N PHE A 172 -10.60 23.61 8.61
CA PHE A 172 -11.35 23.55 7.34
C PHE A 172 -10.66 24.32 6.20
N SER A 173 -9.75 25.25 6.52
CA SER A 173 -8.89 25.93 5.55
C SER A 173 -7.84 25.03 4.88
N ASP A 174 -7.54 23.88 5.49
CA ASP A 174 -6.55 22.91 4.99
C ASP A 174 -7.20 21.78 4.20
N VAL A 175 -8.53 21.68 4.22
CA VAL A 175 -9.31 20.81 3.36
C VAL A 175 -9.81 21.66 2.19
N ALA A 176 -9.73 21.19 0.96
CA ALA A 176 -10.18 21.94 -0.21
C ALA A 176 -10.94 21.02 -1.16
N GLY A 177 -11.85 21.59 -1.95
CA GLY A 177 -12.63 20.86 -2.95
C GLY A 177 -13.87 20.12 -2.43
N GLU A 178 -14.17 20.24 -1.14
CA GLU A 178 -15.26 19.53 -0.44
C GLU A 178 -16.17 20.55 0.29
N GLU A 179 -16.60 21.61 -0.40
CA GLU A 179 -17.34 22.72 0.25
C GLU A 179 -18.76 22.33 0.69
N GLU A 180 -19.42 21.46 -0.08
CA GLU A 180 -20.76 20.97 0.25
C GLU A 180 -20.71 20.04 1.48
N GLU A 181 -19.73 19.14 1.50
CA GLU A 181 -19.47 18.20 2.58
C GLU A 181 -19.04 18.92 3.86
N LYS A 182 -18.22 19.97 3.75
CA LYS A 182 -17.91 20.85 4.88
C LYS A 182 -19.15 21.52 5.43
N GLN A 183 -20.03 22.05 4.58
CA GLN A 183 -21.23 22.74 5.02
C GLN A 183 -22.14 21.82 5.85
N GLU A 184 -22.24 20.55 5.49
CA GLU A 184 -22.95 19.56 6.30
C GLU A 184 -22.31 19.32 7.68
N LEU A 185 -20.98 19.37 7.75
CA LEU A 185 -20.23 19.16 8.97
C LEU A 185 -20.11 20.42 9.84
N VAL A 186 -20.41 21.62 9.31
CA VAL A 186 -20.45 22.87 10.09
C VAL A 186 -21.48 22.77 11.22
N GLU A 187 -22.62 22.12 10.98
CA GLU A 187 -23.64 21.90 12.02
C GLU A 187 -23.10 21.06 13.19
N VAL A 188 -22.28 20.06 12.88
CA VAL A 188 -21.61 19.20 13.88
C VAL A 188 -20.61 20.02 14.70
N VAL A 189 -19.84 20.89 14.04
CA VAL A 189 -18.90 21.82 14.70
C VAL A 189 -19.62 22.80 15.61
N GLU A 190 -20.72 23.41 15.14
CA GLU A 190 -21.48 24.39 15.91
C GLU A 190 -22.09 23.78 17.15
N PHE A 191 -22.62 22.55 17.05
CA PHE A 191 -23.11 21.82 18.21
C PHE A 191 -22.00 21.53 19.23
N LEU A 192 -20.82 21.09 18.81
CA LEU A 192 -19.71 20.85 19.74
C LEU A 192 -19.22 22.12 20.44
N LYS A 193 -19.41 23.30 19.82
CA LYS A 193 -19.10 24.61 20.42
C LYS A 193 -20.17 25.12 21.37
N ASP A 194 -21.45 25.01 21.01
CA ASP A 194 -22.58 25.42 21.85
C ASP A 194 -23.71 24.38 21.82
N PRO A 195 -23.60 23.29 22.60
CA PRO A 195 -24.64 22.27 22.67
C PRO A 195 -25.99 22.83 23.16
N SER A 196 -25.94 23.84 24.02
CA SER A 196 -27.11 24.40 24.71
C SER A 196 -28.12 25.02 23.74
N LYS A 197 -27.63 25.58 22.62
CA LYS A 197 -28.46 26.19 21.57
C LYS A 197 -29.41 25.17 20.95
N TYR A 198 -28.94 23.95 20.72
CA TYR A 198 -29.72 22.88 20.08
C TYR A 198 -30.63 22.16 21.08
N THR A 199 -30.14 21.89 22.29
CA THR A 199 -30.93 21.24 23.35
C THR A 199 -32.15 22.09 23.75
N LYS A 200 -32.01 23.44 23.80
CA LYS A 200 -33.14 24.36 24.08
C LYS A 200 -34.25 24.30 23.04
N LEU A 201 -33.92 23.98 21.79
CA LEU A 201 -34.88 23.87 20.69
C LEU A 201 -35.47 22.45 20.57
N GLY A 202 -35.02 21.50 21.40
CA GLY A 202 -35.46 20.11 21.34
C GLY A 202 -34.94 19.37 20.10
N ALA A 203 -33.92 19.91 19.43
CA ALA A 203 -33.30 19.25 18.29
C ALA A 203 -32.50 18.03 18.78
N ARG A 204 -32.71 16.87 18.15
CA ARG A 204 -31.89 15.68 18.38
C ARG A 204 -30.69 15.74 17.44
N ILE A 205 -29.50 15.67 18.02
CA ILE A 205 -28.24 15.70 17.28
C ILE A 205 -27.98 14.30 16.72
N PRO A 206 -27.37 14.21 15.51
CA PRO A 206 -26.91 12.93 15.00
C PRO A 206 -25.86 12.32 15.93
N SER A 207 -26.15 11.13 16.44
CA SER A 207 -25.21 10.36 17.28
C SER A 207 -23.97 9.93 16.49
N GLY A 208 -24.08 9.86 15.16
CA GLY A 208 -22.97 9.49 14.31
C GLY A 208 -23.08 9.95 12.86
N VAL A 209 -21.91 10.26 12.29
CA VAL A 209 -21.76 10.68 10.89
C VAL A 209 -20.93 9.63 10.15
N LEU A 210 -21.45 9.13 9.03
CA LEU A 210 -20.71 8.24 8.14
C LEU A 210 -20.19 9.03 6.93
N LEU A 211 -18.87 9.10 6.78
CA LEU A 211 -18.17 9.61 5.61
C LEU A 211 -18.00 8.46 4.61
N GLU A 212 -18.70 8.54 3.49
CA GLU A 212 -18.65 7.55 2.42
C GLU A 212 -17.90 8.12 1.22
N GLY A 213 -17.01 7.35 0.61
CA GLY A 213 -16.44 7.75 -0.68
C GLY A 213 -15.19 6.98 -1.05
N PRO A 214 -14.64 7.18 -2.26
CA PRO A 214 -13.41 6.52 -2.71
C PRO A 214 -12.22 6.75 -1.76
N PRO A 215 -11.23 5.84 -1.73
CA PRO A 215 -10.02 6.06 -0.95
C PRO A 215 -9.28 7.32 -1.45
N GLY A 216 -8.62 8.03 -0.53
CA GLY A 216 -7.79 9.19 -0.88
C GLY A 216 -8.54 10.51 -1.14
N THR A 217 -9.85 10.58 -0.91
CA THR A 217 -10.64 11.83 -1.00
C THR A 217 -10.52 12.74 0.23
N GLY A 218 -9.78 12.31 1.26
CA GLY A 218 -9.53 13.14 2.44
C GLY A 218 -10.54 12.99 3.58
N LYS A 219 -11.32 11.89 3.62
CA LYS A 219 -12.25 11.58 4.73
C LYS A 219 -11.63 11.74 6.13
N THR A 220 -10.43 11.17 6.35
CA THR A 220 -9.70 11.27 7.61
C THR A 220 -9.23 12.70 7.89
N LEU A 221 -8.86 13.46 6.85
CA LEU A 221 -8.47 14.86 6.97
C LEU A 221 -9.67 15.74 7.34
N LEU A 222 -10.83 15.48 6.73
CA LEU A 222 -12.08 16.18 6.99
C LEU A 222 -12.55 15.96 8.45
N ALA A 223 -12.51 14.72 8.94
CA ALA A 223 -12.84 14.42 10.34
C ALA A 223 -11.89 15.13 11.33
N ARG A 224 -10.59 15.16 11.03
CA ARG A 224 -9.59 15.89 11.83
C ARG A 224 -9.83 17.40 11.81
N ALA A 225 -10.25 17.95 10.67
CA ALA A 225 -10.60 19.36 10.52
C ALA A 225 -11.84 19.73 11.34
N VAL A 226 -12.89 18.89 11.37
CA VAL A 226 -14.06 19.08 12.24
C VAL A 226 -13.63 19.21 13.71
N ALA A 227 -12.75 18.33 14.18
CA ALA A 227 -12.24 18.40 15.55
C ALA A 227 -11.39 19.64 15.83
N GLY A 228 -10.55 20.06 14.87
CA GLY A 228 -9.73 21.28 14.97
C GLY A 228 -10.55 22.57 14.93
N GLU A 229 -11.66 22.57 14.19
CA GLU A 229 -12.60 23.70 14.16
C GLU A 229 -13.42 23.79 15.44
N ALA A 230 -13.89 22.66 15.98
CA ALA A 230 -14.61 22.58 17.25
C ALA A 230 -13.68 22.75 18.47
N ASN A 231 -12.36 22.57 18.30
CA ASN A 231 -11.36 22.58 19.36
C ASN A 231 -11.64 21.56 20.48
N VAL A 232 -11.99 20.33 20.08
CA VAL A 232 -12.33 19.21 20.99
C VAL A 232 -11.33 18.05 20.88
N PRO A 233 -11.20 17.18 21.90
CA PRO A 233 -10.35 15.99 21.81
C PRO A 233 -10.76 15.07 20.66
N PHE A 234 -9.76 14.55 19.95
CA PHE A 234 -9.94 13.66 18.80
C PHE A 234 -9.38 12.27 19.10
N TYR A 235 -10.22 11.25 19.04
CA TYR A 235 -9.83 9.85 19.20
C TYR A 235 -9.87 9.16 17.84
N SER A 236 -8.69 8.83 17.28
CA SER A 236 -8.59 8.12 16.00
C SER A 236 -8.28 6.64 16.23
N ILE A 237 -9.07 5.75 15.64
CA ILE A 237 -8.82 4.31 15.63
C ILE A 237 -9.17 3.72 14.25
N SER A 238 -8.45 2.68 13.83
CA SER A 238 -8.82 1.94 12.62
C SER A 238 -9.81 0.83 12.97
N GLY A 239 -10.81 0.59 12.11
CA GLY A 239 -11.77 -0.50 12.24
C GLY A 239 -11.08 -1.86 12.33
N SER A 240 -9.93 -2.03 11.65
CA SER A 240 -9.11 -3.23 11.72
C SER A 240 -8.43 -3.47 13.08
N ASP A 241 -8.21 -2.41 13.88
CA ASP A 241 -7.61 -2.53 15.23
C ASP A 241 -8.55 -3.23 16.24
N PHE A 242 -9.83 -3.34 15.90
CA PHE A 242 -10.81 -4.05 16.70
C PHE A 242 -10.93 -5.52 16.35
N VAL A 243 -10.30 -5.99 15.26
CA VAL A 243 -10.35 -7.39 14.82
C VAL A 243 -9.12 -8.13 15.33
N GLU A 244 -9.28 -8.99 16.33
CA GLU A 244 -8.18 -9.78 16.90
C GLU A 244 -8.48 -11.29 16.97
N MET A 245 -7.42 -12.08 17.18
CA MET A 245 -7.52 -13.54 17.32
C MET A 245 -8.26 -13.98 18.59
N PHE A 246 -8.40 -13.09 19.59
CA PHE A 246 -9.02 -13.39 20.87
C PHE A 246 -10.44 -12.83 20.92
N VAL A 247 -11.42 -13.73 21.06
CA VAL A 247 -12.84 -13.39 21.18
C VAL A 247 -13.05 -12.43 22.37
N GLY A 248 -13.78 -11.34 22.14
CA GLY A 248 -14.15 -10.36 23.16
C GLY A 248 -13.14 -9.26 23.45
N VAL A 249 -11.92 -9.32 22.89
CA VAL A 249 -10.94 -8.23 23.04
C VAL A 249 -11.38 -6.98 22.29
N GLY A 250 -11.85 -7.12 21.05
CA GLY A 250 -12.39 -6.01 20.26
C GLY A 250 -13.55 -5.30 20.98
N ALA A 251 -14.52 -6.06 21.48
CA ALA A 251 -15.63 -5.52 22.28
C ALA A 251 -15.16 -4.77 23.55
N SER A 252 -14.15 -5.27 24.26
CA SER A 252 -13.59 -4.55 25.43
C SER A 252 -12.97 -3.21 25.03
N ARG A 253 -12.24 -3.15 23.91
CA ARG A 253 -11.63 -1.92 23.40
C ARG A 253 -12.67 -0.89 23.00
N VAL A 254 -13.78 -1.32 22.38
CA VAL A 254 -14.91 -0.44 22.06
C VAL A 254 -15.45 0.20 23.34
N ARG A 255 -15.71 -0.57 24.40
CA ARG A 255 -16.18 -0.01 25.69
C ARG A 255 -15.19 0.98 26.27
N ASP A 256 -13.91 0.64 26.30
CA ASP A 256 -12.88 1.49 26.87
C ASP A 256 -12.70 2.79 26.08
N LEU A 257 -12.77 2.74 24.75
CA LEU A 257 -12.74 3.91 23.87
C LEU A 257 -13.88 4.87 24.19
N PHE A 258 -15.11 4.37 24.24
CA PHE A 258 -16.30 5.17 24.53
C PHE A 258 -16.26 5.73 25.96
N ASN A 259 -15.87 4.93 26.95
CA ASN A 259 -15.70 5.40 28.33
C ASN A 259 -14.67 6.52 28.46
N ASN A 260 -13.58 6.47 27.69
CA ASN A 260 -12.55 7.51 27.69
C ASN A 260 -13.03 8.78 26.97
N ALA A 261 -13.77 8.64 25.87
CA ALA A 261 -14.36 9.78 25.16
C ALA A 261 -15.42 10.50 26.00
N LYS A 262 -16.30 9.76 26.70
CA LYS A 262 -17.30 10.30 27.62
C LYS A 262 -16.67 11.11 28.76
N LYS A 263 -15.54 10.66 29.31
CA LYS A 263 -14.82 11.39 30.37
C LYS A 263 -14.23 12.73 29.91
N ASN A 264 -13.97 12.88 28.61
CA ASN A 264 -13.38 14.08 28.03
C ASN A 264 -14.36 14.79 27.08
N ALA A 265 -15.67 14.62 27.29
CA ALA A 265 -16.68 15.30 26.50
C ALA A 265 -16.66 16.83 26.71
N PRO A 266 -16.95 17.64 25.67
CA PRO A 266 -17.30 17.23 24.31
C PRO A 266 -16.10 16.67 23.54
N SER A 267 -16.27 15.57 22.81
CA SER A 267 -15.18 14.91 22.06
C SER A 267 -15.66 14.19 20.81
N ILE A 268 -14.74 13.90 19.89
CA ILE A 268 -15.01 13.16 18.64
C ILE A 268 -14.29 11.82 18.66
N ILE A 269 -15.01 10.75 18.35
CA ILE A 269 -14.46 9.43 18.04
C ILE A 269 -14.46 9.25 16.53
N PHE A 270 -13.28 9.08 15.92
CA PHE A 270 -13.11 8.77 14.52
C PHE A 270 -12.72 7.30 14.33
N ILE A 271 -13.54 6.57 13.56
CA ILE A 271 -13.29 5.17 13.19
C ILE A 271 -13.05 5.10 11.68
N ASP A 272 -11.80 4.89 11.26
CA ASP A 272 -11.48 4.64 9.85
C ASP A 272 -11.80 3.19 9.46
N GLU A 273 -11.99 2.89 8.18
CA GLU A 273 -12.27 1.54 7.67
C GLU A 273 -13.33 0.76 8.48
N ILE A 274 -14.47 1.41 8.79
CA ILE A 274 -15.52 0.79 9.62
C ILE A 274 -16.06 -0.51 9.01
N ASP A 275 -15.91 -0.73 7.70
CA ASP A 275 -16.25 -1.96 6.99
C ASP A 275 -15.43 -3.18 7.44
N ALA A 276 -14.31 -3.00 8.15
CA ALA A 276 -13.58 -4.10 8.77
C ALA A 276 -14.42 -4.84 9.84
N ILE A 277 -15.21 -4.11 10.65
CA ILE A 277 -16.09 -4.66 11.68
C ILE A 277 -17.57 -4.58 11.33
N GLY A 278 -17.94 -3.68 10.43
CA GLY A 278 -19.32 -3.36 10.06
C GLY A 278 -19.86 -4.14 8.87
N ARG A 279 -19.12 -5.12 8.33
CA ARG A 279 -19.56 -5.88 7.15
C ARG A 279 -20.78 -6.74 7.43
N ARG A 280 -21.74 -6.78 6.48
CA ARG A 280 -22.89 -7.70 6.51
C ARG A 280 -22.44 -9.14 6.67
N ARG A 281 -23.22 -9.89 7.42
CA ARG A 281 -23.09 -11.35 7.57
C ARG A 281 -23.00 -12.02 6.20
N GLY A 282 -21.91 -12.72 5.94
CA GLY A 282 -21.89 -13.78 4.94
C GLY A 282 -22.44 -15.05 5.57
N ASN A 283 -23.27 -15.81 4.87
CA ASN A 283 -23.79 -17.12 5.31
C ASN A 283 -22.69 -18.21 5.40
N GLY A 284 -21.45 -17.84 5.76
CA GLY A 284 -20.30 -18.72 5.85
C GLY A 284 -20.28 -19.45 7.19
N THR A 285 -20.47 -20.77 7.12
CA THR A 285 -20.26 -21.73 8.20
C THR A 285 -18.77 -21.77 8.60
N GLY A 286 -18.30 -20.83 9.42
CA GLY A 286 -16.91 -20.79 9.90
C GLY A 286 -16.73 -19.78 11.03
N GLY A 287 -16.26 -20.25 12.20
CA GLY A 287 -16.18 -19.51 13.47
C GLY A 287 -15.18 -18.34 13.56
N GLY A 288 -14.87 -17.68 12.44
CA GLY A 288 -14.14 -16.41 12.42
C GLY A 288 -15.05 -15.18 12.50
N ASN A 289 -16.37 -15.36 12.37
CA ASN A 289 -17.35 -14.28 12.39
C ASN A 289 -17.73 -13.85 13.82
N ASP A 290 -17.56 -14.72 14.82
CA ASP A 290 -18.07 -14.50 16.18
C ASP A 290 -17.44 -13.28 16.87
N GLU A 291 -16.14 -13.04 16.63
CA GLU A 291 -15.41 -11.91 17.22
C GLU A 291 -15.83 -10.57 16.59
N ARG A 292 -15.91 -10.52 15.25
CA ARG A 292 -16.36 -9.32 14.54
C ARG A 292 -17.79 -8.98 14.89
N GLU A 293 -18.67 -9.97 14.97
CA GLU A 293 -20.07 -9.78 15.37
C GLU A 293 -20.20 -9.28 16.80
N GLN A 294 -19.42 -9.83 17.74
CA GLN A 294 -19.43 -9.37 19.13
C GLN A 294 -18.96 -7.92 19.24
N THR A 295 -17.88 -7.57 18.54
CA THR A 295 -17.34 -6.22 18.50
C THR A 295 -18.33 -5.23 17.85
N LEU A 296 -18.95 -5.61 16.74
CA LEU A 296 -19.98 -4.82 16.06
C LEU A 296 -21.18 -4.57 16.98
N ASN A 297 -21.71 -5.62 17.60
CA ASN A 297 -22.84 -5.49 18.53
C ASN A 297 -22.48 -4.59 19.73
N GLN A 298 -21.24 -4.68 20.23
CA GLN A 298 -20.81 -3.78 21.30
C GLN A 298 -20.78 -2.32 20.83
N LEU A 299 -20.29 -2.05 19.62
CA LEU A 299 -20.32 -0.70 19.04
C LEU A 299 -21.76 -0.17 18.94
N LEU A 300 -22.69 -1.01 18.49
CA LEU A 300 -24.11 -0.64 18.40
C LEU A 300 -24.71 -0.33 19.78
N VAL A 301 -24.36 -1.10 20.81
CA VAL A 301 -24.82 -0.86 22.19
C VAL A 301 -24.27 0.45 22.74
N GLU A 302 -23.00 0.76 22.49
CA GLU A 302 -22.41 2.02 22.93
C GLU A 302 -23.01 3.23 22.20
N MET A 303 -23.33 3.10 20.91
CA MET A 303 -24.00 4.14 20.12
C MET A 303 -25.46 4.37 20.55
N ASP A 304 -26.21 3.30 20.81
CA ASP A 304 -27.60 3.41 21.30
C ASP A 304 -27.65 3.88 22.77
N GLY A 305 -26.54 3.73 23.51
CA GLY A 305 -26.39 4.11 24.91
C GLY A 305 -26.13 5.61 25.16
N PHE A 306 -26.09 6.44 24.11
CA PHE A 306 -26.03 7.89 24.25
C PHE A 306 -27.44 8.44 24.54
N GLU A 307 -27.68 8.83 25.78
CA GLU A 307 -28.68 9.87 26.04
C GLU A 307 -28.12 11.15 25.42
N GLY A 308 -28.85 11.79 24.50
CA GLY A 308 -28.37 12.82 23.56
C GLY A 308 -27.76 14.12 24.14
N ASP A 309 -27.30 14.10 25.39
CA ASP A 309 -26.72 15.21 26.16
C ASP A 309 -25.24 14.95 26.54
N GLU A 310 -24.65 13.78 26.22
CA GLU A 310 -23.27 13.44 26.60
C GLU A 310 -22.17 14.13 25.75
N GLY A 311 -22.53 14.87 24.69
CA GLY A 311 -21.58 15.69 23.90
C GLY A 311 -20.50 14.90 23.13
N VAL A 312 -20.69 13.59 22.91
CA VAL A 312 -19.78 12.73 22.15
C VAL A 312 -20.36 12.45 20.76
N ILE A 313 -19.55 12.60 19.71
CA ILE A 313 -19.97 12.34 18.33
C ILE A 313 -19.05 11.29 17.71
N VAL A 314 -19.65 10.30 17.04
CA VAL A 314 -18.92 9.24 16.35
C VAL A 314 -18.89 9.55 14.85
N ILE A 315 -17.70 9.76 14.29
CA ILE A 315 -17.49 9.90 12.85
C ILE A 315 -16.85 8.60 12.35
N ALA A 316 -17.43 7.95 11.35
CA ALA A 316 -16.86 6.77 10.71
C ALA A 316 -16.54 7.04 9.25
N ALA A 317 -15.48 6.45 8.71
CA ALA A 317 -15.15 6.50 7.30
C ALA A 317 -15.21 5.10 6.67
N THR A 318 -15.74 5.00 5.46
CA THR A 318 -15.69 3.78 4.66
C THR A 318 -15.47 4.09 3.19
N ASN A 319 -14.82 3.14 2.49
CA ASN A 319 -14.76 3.14 1.03
C ASN A 319 -15.92 2.37 0.39
N ARG A 320 -16.70 1.63 1.20
CA ARG A 320 -17.69 0.66 0.76
C ARG A 320 -18.91 0.65 1.67
N SER A 321 -19.85 1.56 1.44
CA SER A 321 -21.11 1.59 2.21
C SER A 321 -22.04 0.41 1.88
N ASP A 322 -21.90 -0.15 0.68
CA ASP A 322 -22.67 -1.27 0.13
C ASP A 322 -22.58 -2.53 1.00
N VAL A 323 -21.39 -2.79 1.54
CA VAL A 323 -21.13 -3.99 2.35
C VAL A 323 -21.47 -3.82 3.82
N LEU A 324 -21.83 -2.61 4.28
CA LEU A 324 -22.10 -2.35 5.68
C LEU A 324 -23.44 -2.95 6.14
N ASP A 325 -23.46 -3.41 7.39
CA ASP A 325 -24.66 -3.90 8.07
C ASP A 325 -25.70 -2.76 8.14
N PRO A 326 -26.93 -2.95 7.62
CA PRO A 326 -27.99 -1.96 7.69
C PRO A 326 -28.29 -1.49 9.12
N ALA A 327 -27.98 -2.31 10.13
CA ALA A 327 -28.13 -1.95 11.53
C ALA A 327 -27.29 -0.73 11.90
N LEU A 328 -26.10 -0.53 11.31
CA LEU A 328 -25.27 0.65 11.56
C LEU A 328 -25.91 1.94 11.04
N LEU A 329 -26.72 1.84 9.99
CA LEU A 329 -27.30 2.97 9.26
C LEU A 329 -28.71 3.35 9.77
N ARG A 330 -29.14 2.77 10.91
CA ARG A 330 -30.44 3.08 11.50
C ARG A 330 -30.40 4.40 12.27
N PRO A 331 -31.52 5.15 12.34
CA PRO A 331 -31.62 6.36 13.15
C PRO A 331 -31.15 6.11 14.60
N GLY A 332 -30.35 7.04 15.14
CA GLY A 332 -29.70 6.92 16.46
C GLY A 332 -28.28 6.33 16.43
N ARG A 333 -27.80 5.87 15.27
CA ARG A 333 -26.44 5.37 15.05
C ARG A 333 -25.70 6.25 14.04
N PHE A 334 -25.41 5.76 12.83
CA PHE A 334 -24.96 6.60 11.72
C PHE A 334 -26.15 7.09 10.93
N ASP A 335 -26.81 8.11 11.49
CA ASP A 335 -28.01 8.71 10.93
C ASP A 335 -27.72 9.79 9.88
N ARG A 336 -26.54 10.42 9.95
CA ARG A 336 -26.04 11.30 8.87
C ARG A 336 -25.04 10.57 7.99
N LYS A 337 -25.22 10.69 6.67
CA LYS A 337 -24.30 10.18 5.65
C LYS A 337 -23.83 11.34 4.80
N VAL A 338 -22.53 11.52 4.73
CA VAL A 338 -21.89 12.54 3.89
C VAL A 338 -21.08 11.81 2.82
N LEU A 339 -21.43 12.04 1.57
CA LEU A 339 -20.73 11.47 0.42
C LEU A 339 -19.54 12.37 0.07
N VAL A 340 -18.33 11.93 0.38
CA VAL A 340 -17.06 12.59 0.06
C VAL A 340 -16.59 12.08 -1.29
N GLY A 341 -17.04 12.77 -2.34
CA GLY A 341 -16.89 12.38 -3.73
C GLY A 341 -15.48 12.55 -4.30
N ARG A 342 -15.36 12.36 -5.62
CA ARG A 342 -14.16 12.80 -6.35
C ARG A 342 -14.29 14.30 -6.63
N PRO A 343 -13.21 15.08 -6.48
CA PRO A 343 -13.27 16.53 -6.69
C PRO A 343 -13.50 16.87 -8.17
N ASP A 344 -14.27 17.94 -8.41
CA ASP A 344 -14.43 18.57 -9.73
C ASP A 344 -13.17 19.34 -10.14
N VAL A 345 -13.13 19.91 -11.35
CA VAL A 345 -11.97 20.69 -11.84
C VAL A 345 -11.58 21.80 -10.85
N ARG A 346 -12.55 22.51 -10.27
CA ARG A 346 -12.30 23.61 -9.33
C ARG A 346 -11.78 23.10 -7.99
N GLY A 347 -12.31 21.99 -7.51
CA GLY A 347 -11.87 21.30 -6.31
C GLY A 347 -10.45 20.78 -6.46
N ARG A 348 -10.10 20.18 -7.60
CA ARG A 348 -8.72 19.76 -7.91
C ARG A 348 -7.77 20.94 -7.91
N GLU A 349 -8.14 22.07 -8.52
CA GLU A 349 -7.35 23.31 -8.48
C GLU A 349 -7.15 23.80 -7.04
N ALA A 350 -8.19 23.78 -6.22
CA ALA A 350 -8.12 24.19 -4.82
C ALA A 350 -7.24 23.26 -3.97
N ILE A 351 -7.34 21.95 -4.18
CA ILE A 351 -6.49 20.94 -3.54
C ILE A 351 -5.02 21.14 -3.92
N LEU A 352 -4.74 21.32 -5.22
CA LEU A 352 -3.39 21.61 -5.71
C LEU A 352 -2.83 22.88 -5.06
N LYS A 353 -3.64 23.94 -4.92
CA LYS A 353 -3.23 25.18 -4.23
C LYS A 353 -2.85 24.94 -2.78
N VAL A 354 -3.59 24.11 -2.04
CA VAL A 354 -3.26 23.78 -0.63
C VAL A 354 -1.93 23.04 -0.56
N HIS A 355 -1.72 22.02 -1.41
CA HIS A 355 -0.49 21.24 -1.42
C HIS A 355 0.72 21.98 -2.02
N ALA A 356 0.48 23.04 -2.80
CA ALA A 356 1.51 23.90 -3.36
C ALA A 356 2.06 24.94 -2.37
N LYS A 357 1.34 25.29 -1.29
CA LYS A 357 1.74 26.38 -0.35
C LYS A 357 3.17 26.27 0.19
N ASN A 358 3.67 25.05 0.38
CA ASN A 358 5.00 24.77 0.93
C ASN A 358 6.02 24.34 -0.13
N LYS A 359 5.75 24.55 -1.42
CA LYS A 359 6.60 24.12 -2.53
C LYS A 359 6.98 25.31 -3.41
N PRO A 360 8.27 25.47 -3.77
CA PRO A 360 8.68 26.53 -4.69
C PRO A 360 8.26 26.15 -6.12
N LEU A 361 7.21 26.81 -6.64
CA LEU A 361 6.76 26.66 -8.01
C LEU A 361 7.34 27.78 -8.88
N ALA A 362 7.79 27.43 -10.08
CA ALA A 362 8.23 28.40 -11.07
C ALA A 362 7.02 29.12 -11.72
N PRO A 363 7.23 30.31 -12.32
CA PRO A 363 6.13 31.13 -12.87
C PRO A 363 5.39 30.52 -14.06
N ASP A 364 5.97 29.50 -14.70
CA ASP A 364 5.41 28.76 -15.83
C ASP A 364 4.35 27.72 -15.41
N VAL A 365 4.21 27.44 -14.11
CA VAL A 365 3.26 26.45 -13.58
C VAL A 365 1.85 27.04 -13.47
N ASP A 366 0.93 26.55 -14.31
CA ASP A 366 -0.51 26.80 -14.18
C ASP A 366 -1.24 25.60 -13.53
N LEU A 367 -1.54 25.70 -12.23
CA LEU A 367 -2.28 24.68 -11.49
C LEU A 367 -3.70 24.43 -12.02
N LYS A 368 -4.28 25.40 -12.73
CA LYS A 368 -5.59 25.23 -13.37
C LYS A 368 -5.48 24.32 -14.59
N GLU A 369 -4.38 24.38 -15.33
CA GLU A 369 -4.13 23.46 -16.42
C GLU A 369 -3.93 22.03 -15.90
N VAL A 370 -3.09 21.86 -14.88
CA VAL A 370 -2.88 20.58 -14.16
C VAL A 370 -4.21 19.98 -13.72
N ALA A 371 -5.08 20.76 -13.08
CA ALA A 371 -6.40 20.29 -12.62
C ALA A 371 -7.30 19.77 -13.76
N ARG A 372 -7.17 20.32 -14.99
CA ARG A 372 -7.89 19.82 -16.18
C ARG A 372 -7.26 18.56 -16.75
N GLN A 373 -5.94 18.39 -16.59
CA GLN A 373 -5.19 17.25 -17.09
C GLN A 373 -5.30 16.01 -16.20
N THR A 374 -5.73 16.18 -14.95
CA THR A 374 -5.88 15.09 -13.98
C THR A 374 -7.35 14.73 -13.68
N PRO A 375 -8.20 14.40 -14.67
CA PRO A 375 -9.60 14.06 -14.42
C PRO A 375 -9.69 12.77 -13.60
N GLY A 376 -10.59 12.76 -12.63
CA GLY A 376 -10.83 11.60 -11.77
C GLY A 376 -9.77 11.36 -10.68
N PHE A 377 -8.70 12.17 -10.61
CA PHE A 377 -7.72 12.12 -9.53
C PHE A 377 -8.35 12.58 -8.22
N VAL A 378 -8.04 11.89 -7.13
CA VAL A 378 -8.46 12.29 -5.78
C VAL A 378 -7.40 13.16 -5.11
N GLY A 379 -7.72 13.75 -3.96
CA GLY A 379 -6.79 14.64 -3.26
C GLY A 379 -5.43 14.01 -2.94
N ALA A 380 -5.43 12.72 -2.58
CA ALA A 380 -4.20 11.97 -2.37
C ALA A 380 -3.35 11.83 -3.65
N ASP A 381 -3.98 11.62 -4.81
CA ASP A 381 -3.26 11.51 -6.09
C ASP A 381 -2.64 12.85 -6.48
N LEU A 382 -3.38 13.95 -6.31
CA LEU A 382 -2.89 15.32 -6.59
C LEU A 382 -1.73 15.70 -5.67
N ALA A 383 -1.83 15.37 -4.40
CA ALA A 383 -0.74 15.54 -3.45
C ALA A 383 0.50 14.74 -3.87
N ASN A 384 0.29 13.52 -4.39
CA ASN A 384 1.37 12.68 -4.90
C ASN A 384 1.99 13.25 -6.17
N VAL A 385 1.22 13.79 -7.12
CA VAL A 385 1.75 14.47 -8.32
C VAL A 385 2.68 15.60 -7.94
N LEU A 386 2.27 16.52 -7.05
CA LEU A 386 3.13 17.63 -6.61
C LEU A 386 4.34 17.16 -5.80
N ASN A 387 4.25 16.02 -5.11
CA ASN A 387 5.38 15.44 -4.41
C ASN A 387 6.38 14.81 -5.39
N GLU A 388 5.92 14.04 -6.36
CA GLU A 388 6.76 13.48 -7.43
C GLU A 388 7.40 14.59 -8.27
N ALA A 389 6.68 15.67 -8.57
CA ALA A 389 7.23 16.83 -9.28
C ALA A 389 8.40 17.46 -8.50
N ALA A 390 8.25 17.60 -7.18
CA ALA A 390 9.34 18.06 -6.31
C ALA A 390 10.54 17.10 -6.31
N LEU A 391 10.31 15.78 -6.38
CA LEU A 391 11.37 14.78 -6.48
C LEU A 391 12.05 14.80 -7.85
N VAL A 392 11.33 15.04 -8.94
CA VAL A 392 11.88 15.23 -10.29
C VAL A 392 12.76 16.49 -10.32
N ALA A 393 12.24 17.61 -9.81
CA ALA A 393 12.97 18.87 -9.68
C ALA A 393 14.26 18.68 -8.85
N ALA A 394 14.16 17.97 -7.72
CA ALA A 394 15.31 17.67 -6.87
C ALA A 394 16.35 16.78 -7.57
N ARG A 395 15.93 15.80 -8.39
CA ARG A 395 16.84 14.93 -9.17
C ARG A 395 17.63 15.71 -10.22
N ARG A 396 17.00 16.68 -10.89
CA ARG A 396 17.70 17.61 -11.80
C ARG A 396 18.45 18.72 -11.07
N ASN A 397 18.37 18.76 -9.74
CA ASN A 397 19.02 19.74 -8.87
C ASN A 397 18.49 21.17 -9.09
N GLY A 398 17.21 21.26 -9.47
CA GLY A 398 16.48 22.51 -9.56
C GLY A 398 16.14 23.05 -8.16
N THR A 399 16.04 24.37 -8.06
CA THR A 399 15.59 25.07 -6.84
C THR A 399 14.07 25.29 -6.81
N GLU A 400 13.43 25.23 -7.98
CA GLU A 400 11.99 25.44 -8.17
C GLU A 400 11.44 24.34 -9.08
N ILE A 401 10.16 24.00 -8.90
CA ILE A 401 9.41 23.01 -9.69
C ILE A 401 8.84 23.71 -10.93
N THR A 402 9.19 23.23 -12.13
CA THR A 402 8.71 23.79 -13.40
C THR A 402 7.51 23.03 -13.95
N ALA A 403 6.85 23.55 -14.99
CA ALA A 403 5.74 22.85 -15.64
C ALA A 403 6.16 21.47 -16.17
N SER A 404 7.37 21.38 -16.74
CA SER A 404 7.95 20.12 -17.22
C SER A 404 8.13 19.06 -16.11
N ASP A 405 8.46 19.47 -14.88
CA ASP A 405 8.58 18.54 -13.75
C ASP A 405 7.21 17.99 -13.33
N ILE A 406 6.16 18.79 -13.46
CA ILE A 406 4.77 18.37 -13.15
C ILE A 406 4.28 17.41 -14.24
N ASP A 407 4.50 17.72 -15.52
CA ASP A 407 4.16 16.83 -16.63
C ASP A 407 4.82 15.44 -16.47
N GLU A 408 6.10 15.40 -16.10
CA GLU A 408 6.80 14.13 -15.84
C GLU A 408 6.26 13.41 -14.60
N ALA A 409 5.85 14.15 -13.57
CA ALA A 409 5.24 13.60 -12.38
C ALA A 409 3.86 13.00 -12.66
N GLU A 410 3.03 13.66 -13.45
CA GLU A 410 1.75 13.14 -13.91
C GLU A 410 1.92 11.83 -14.67
N ASP A 411 2.83 11.79 -15.66
CA ASP A 411 3.15 10.57 -16.41
C ASP A 411 3.59 9.44 -15.47
N ARG A 412 4.36 9.77 -14.43
CA ARG A 412 4.88 8.81 -13.46
C ARG A 412 3.80 8.28 -12.53
N VAL A 413 2.83 9.11 -12.14
CA VAL A 413 1.68 8.69 -11.33
C VAL A 413 0.73 7.81 -12.16
N ILE A 414 0.51 8.13 -13.44
CA ILE A 414 -0.39 7.39 -14.32
C ILE A 414 0.22 6.06 -14.80
N ALA A 415 1.42 6.10 -15.36
CA ALA A 415 2.01 4.97 -16.09
C ALA A 415 3.27 4.37 -15.40
N GLY A 416 3.70 4.96 -14.28
CA GLY A 416 4.92 4.59 -13.59
C GLY A 416 6.19 5.23 -14.17
N PRO A 417 7.37 4.94 -13.58
CA PRO A 417 8.62 5.53 -14.03
C PRO A 417 8.99 5.07 -15.45
N ALA A 418 9.61 5.98 -16.21
CA ALA A 418 10.15 5.68 -17.54
C ALA A 418 11.30 4.65 -17.46
N LYS A 419 11.30 3.70 -18.38
CA LYS A 419 12.34 2.67 -18.51
C LYS A 419 13.23 2.96 -19.71
N LYS A 420 14.08 3.99 -19.62
CA LYS A 420 14.97 4.39 -20.72
C LYS A 420 16.03 3.32 -21.06
N ASP A 421 16.46 2.53 -20.08
CA ASP A 421 17.47 1.47 -20.30
C ASP A 421 16.94 0.24 -21.06
N ARG A 422 15.62 0.14 -21.24
CA ARG A 422 15.02 -0.94 -22.02
C ARG A 422 15.24 -0.64 -23.51
N LEU A 423 16.32 -1.21 -24.07
CA LEU A 423 16.56 -1.22 -25.51
C LEU A 423 15.41 -1.96 -26.22
N ILE A 424 14.49 -1.20 -26.79
CA ILE A 424 13.42 -1.73 -27.65
C ILE A 424 13.98 -1.85 -29.07
N ALA A 425 13.78 -3.00 -29.71
CA ALA A 425 14.20 -3.19 -31.10
C ALA A 425 13.42 -2.26 -32.04
N GLU A 426 14.07 -1.70 -33.06
CA GLU A 426 13.45 -0.81 -34.05
C GLU A 426 12.09 -1.30 -34.61
N PRO A 427 11.92 -2.60 -34.97
CA PRO A 427 10.63 -3.09 -35.45
C PRO A 427 9.51 -3.06 -34.39
N GLU A 428 9.87 -3.30 -33.12
CA GLU A 428 8.94 -3.25 -31.99
C GLU A 428 8.56 -1.80 -31.67
N ARG A 429 9.54 -0.90 -31.66
CA ARG A 429 9.32 0.55 -31.49
C ARG A 429 8.43 1.10 -32.59
N ARG A 430 8.66 0.69 -33.85
CA ARG A 430 7.80 1.02 -34.98
C ARG A 430 6.39 0.51 -34.75
N ARG A 431 6.20 -0.74 -34.34
CA ARG A 431 4.87 -1.30 -34.06
C ARG A 431 4.13 -0.46 -33.02
N VAL A 432 4.77 -0.09 -31.92
CA VAL A 432 4.19 0.78 -30.89
C VAL A 432 3.82 2.15 -31.48
N ALA A 433 4.67 2.78 -32.28
CA ALA A 433 4.33 4.08 -32.88
C ALA A 433 3.09 4.03 -33.79
N PHE A 434 2.93 2.98 -34.61
CA PHE A 434 1.74 2.80 -35.46
C PHE A 434 0.50 2.43 -34.64
N HIS A 435 0.68 1.73 -33.52
CA HIS A 435 -0.38 1.42 -32.56
C HIS A 435 -0.90 2.70 -31.89
N GLU A 436 -0.02 3.50 -31.27
CA GLU A 436 -0.40 4.75 -30.59
C GLU A 436 -0.97 5.81 -31.55
N ALA A 437 -0.44 5.87 -32.78
CA ALA A 437 -1.02 6.70 -33.83
C ALA A 437 -2.44 6.27 -34.21
N GLY A 438 -2.76 4.97 -34.10
CA GLY A 438 -4.09 4.41 -34.36
C GLY A 438 -5.13 4.92 -33.36
N HIS A 439 -4.82 4.85 -32.06
CA HIS A 439 -5.63 5.47 -31.01
C HIS A 439 -5.82 6.97 -31.26
N SER A 440 -4.73 7.67 -31.59
CA SER A 440 -4.73 9.12 -31.79
C SER A 440 -5.66 9.54 -32.93
N ILE A 441 -5.57 8.88 -34.08
CA ILE A 441 -6.43 9.19 -35.23
C ILE A 441 -7.91 8.91 -34.91
N CYS A 442 -8.21 7.81 -34.26
CA CYS A 442 -9.59 7.50 -33.87
C CYS A 442 -10.16 8.55 -32.92
N GLY A 443 -9.40 8.95 -31.89
CA GLY A 443 -9.82 10.00 -30.95
C GLY A 443 -9.89 11.41 -31.53
N LEU A 444 -9.12 11.72 -32.58
CA LEU A 444 -9.22 13.00 -33.28
C LEU A 444 -10.43 13.08 -34.20
N VAL A 445 -10.80 11.97 -34.82
CA VAL A 445 -11.98 11.90 -35.71
C VAL A 445 -13.26 11.82 -34.90
N LEU A 446 -13.27 11.00 -33.85
CA LEU A 446 -14.40 10.85 -32.92
C LEU A 446 -14.16 11.74 -31.70
N SER A 447 -14.50 13.02 -31.87
CA SER A 447 -14.19 14.03 -30.86
C SER A 447 -15.35 14.35 -29.90
N ASP A 448 -16.50 13.66 -29.97
CA ASP A 448 -17.69 14.11 -29.24
C ASP A 448 -17.54 13.94 -27.72
N SER A 449 -16.83 12.91 -27.26
CA SER A 449 -16.63 12.64 -25.83
C SER A 449 -15.26 13.02 -25.29
N ARG A 450 -14.19 12.73 -26.04
CA ARG A 450 -12.80 12.84 -25.57
C ARG A 450 -11.91 13.55 -26.59
N THR A 451 -10.80 14.08 -26.13
CA THR A 451 -9.78 14.74 -26.96
C THR A 451 -8.39 14.20 -26.61
N VAL A 452 -7.57 14.00 -27.64
CA VAL A 452 -6.21 13.48 -27.50
C VAL A 452 -5.31 14.58 -26.96
N ARG A 453 -4.76 14.38 -25.76
CA ARG A 453 -3.89 15.39 -25.10
C ARG A 453 -2.41 15.11 -25.30
N LYS A 454 -2.00 13.84 -25.21
CA LYS A 454 -0.59 13.44 -25.23
C LYS A 454 -0.45 12.00 -25.70
N VAL A 455 0.57 11.74 -26.51
CA VAL A 455 0.87 10.42 -27.05
C VAL A 455 2.35 10.17 -26.95
N THR A 456 2.75 9.04 -26.40
CA THR A 456 4.18 8.69 -26.26
C THR A 456 4.45 7.22 -26.55
N ILE A 457 5.61 6.97 -27.14
CA ILE A 457 6.15 5.62 -27.37
C ILE A 457 7.25 5.26 -26.38
N VAL A 458 7.46 6.08 -25.35
CA VAL A 458 8.43 5.81 -24.29
C VAL A 458 7.86 4.75 -23.34
N PRO A 459 8.55 3.62 -23.13
CA PRO A 459 8.05 2.57 -22.26
C PRO A 459 8.02 3.05 -20.80
N ARG A 460 6.85 2.94 -20.17
CA ARG A 460 6.64 3.23 -18.74
C ARG A 460 5.99 2.05 -18.04
N GLY A 461 6.55 1.66 -16.89
CA GLY A 461 6.02 0.54 -16.11
C GLY A 461 5.88 -0.76 -16.91
N ARG A 462 4.63 -1.17 -17.20
CA ARG A 462 4.27 -2.34 -18.03
C ARG A 462 3.85 -1.98 -19.46
N ALA A 463 3.64 -0.70 -19.76
CA ALA A 463 3.20 -0.20 -21.06
C ALA A 463 4.39 0.03 -22.02
N GLY A 464 4.21 -0.31 -23.30
CA GLY A 464 5.21 -0.06 -24.36
C GLY A 464 5.14 1.35 -24.93
N GLY A 465 3.95 1.94 -24.91
CA GLY A 465 3.59 3.32 -25.21
C GLY A 465 2.23 3.57 -24.57
N TYR A 466 1.76 4.82 -24.58
CA TYR A 466 0.40 5.13 -24.15
C TYR A 466 -0.11 6.43 -24.77
N ASN A 467 -1.44 6.54 -24.79
CA ASN A 467 -2.18 7.70 -25.24
C ASN A 467 -3.09 8.21 -24.13
N ILE A 468 -2.97 9.49 -23.77
CA ILE A 468 -3.85 10.15 -22.82
C ILE A 468 -4.97 10.86 -23.59
N MET A 469 -6.18 10.34 -23.46
CA MET A 469 -7.41 10.97 -23.94
C MET A 469 -8.22 11.52 -22.77
N LEU A 470 -8.39 12.83 -22.74
CA LEU A 470 -9.14 13.53 -21.69
C LEU A 470 -10.59 13.75 -22.14
N PRO A 471 -11.58 13.63 -21.24
CA PRO A 471 -12.94 14.06 -21.53
C PRO A 471 -12.98 15.58 -21.75
N LYS A 472 -13.84 16.05 -22.66
CA LYS A 472 -14.00 17.50 -22.92
C LYS A 472 -14.60 18.24 -21.73
N ASP A 473 -15.55 17.59 -21.07
CA ASP A 473 -16.27 18.07 -19.90
C ASP A 473 -16.29 16.94 -18.85
N ASP A 474 -16.26 17.29 -17.55
CA ASP A 474 -16.52 16.34 -16.45
C ASP A 474 -18.02 15.97 -16.45
N GLN A 475 -18.44 15.13 -17.43
CA GLN A 475 -19.82 14.67 -17.61
C GLN A 475 -20.09 13.43 -16.77
N PHE A 476 -21.12 13.48 -15.93
CA PHE A 476 -21.60 12.34 -15.15
C PHE A 476 -22.46 11.35 -15.96
N ILE A 477 -23.03 11.79 -17.09
CA ILE A 477 -23.96 10.99 -17.91
C ILE A 477 -23.36 10.81 -19.30
N LEU A 478 -23.15 9.57 -19.71
CA LEU A 478 -22.65 9.21 -21.04
C LEU A 478 -23.76 8.63 -21.92
N THR A 479 -23.81 9.09 -23.17
CA THR A 479 -24.73 8.55 -24.18
C THR A 479 -24.18 7.27 -24.80
N LYS A 480 -25.06 6.47 -25.40
CA LYS A 480 -24.68 5.26 -26.16
C LYS A 480 -23.61 5.55 -27.22
N ASN A 481 -23.73 6.66 -27.94
CA ASN A 481 -22.78 7.05 -28.98
C ASN A 481 -21.41 7.37 -28.37
N GLN A 482 -21.36 8.14 -27.28
CA GLN A 482 -20.10 8.47 -26.61
C GLN A 482 -19.40 7.21 -26.05
N LEU A 483 -20.14 6.25 -25.49
CA LEU A 483 -19.58 4.97 -25.06
C LEU A 483 -19.06 4.14 -26.25
N PHE A 484 -19.81 4.10 -27.35
CA PHE A 484 -19.38 3.44 -28.57
C PHE A 484 -18.10 4.07 -29.14
N GLU A 485 -17.99 5.40 -29.17
CA GLU A 485 -16.76 6.10 -29.58
C GLU A 485 -15.57 5.77 -28.69
N GLN A 486 -15.78 5.63 -27.38
CA GLN A 486 -14.70 5.21 -26.46
C GLN A 486 -14.19 3.81 -26.81
N ILE A 487 -15.11 2.88 -27.12
CA ILE A 487 -14.75 1.53 -27.59
C ILE A 487 -13.99 1.61 -28.93
N VAL A 488 -14.43 2.46 -29.88
CA VAL A 488 -13.73 2.65 -31.16
C VAL A 488 -12.32 3.22 -30.94
N GLY A 489 -12.17 4.18 -30.02
CA GLY A 489 -10.87 4.75 -29.63
C GLY A 489 -9.92 3.69 -29.08
N LEU A 490 -10.40 2.79 -28.20
CA LEU A 490 -9.63 1.66 -27.67
C LEU A 490 -9.29 0.64 -28.76
N MET A 491 -10.18 0.38 -29.72
CA MET A 491 -9.89 -0.50 -30.86
C MET A 491 -8.93 0.12 -31.89
N GLY A 492 -8.66 1.43 -31.78
CA GLY A 492 -7.82 2.19 -32.70
C GLY A 492 -6.38 1.67 -32.82
N GLY A 493 -5.77 1.24 -31.71
CA GLY A 493 -4.41 0.68 -31.72
C GLY A 493 -4.30 -0.58 -32.56
N ARG A 494 -5.22 -1.53 -32.33
CA ARG A 494 -5.33 -2.76 -33.13
C ARG A 494 -5.61 -2.47 -34.61
N ALA A 495 -6.53 -1.56 -34.91
CA ALA A 495 -6.85 -1.17 -36.28
C ALA A 495 -5.64 -0.52 -36.99
N GLY A 496 -4.86 0.29 -36.26
CA GLY A 496 -3.61 0.90 -36.73
C GLY A 496 -2.57 -0.14 -37.17
N GLU A 497 -2.34 -1.16 -36.34
CA GLU A 497 -1.43 -2.27 -36.65
C GLU A 497 -1.92 -3.06 -37.87
N GLU A 498 -3.20 -3.45 -37.90
CA GLU A 498 -3.75 -4.28 -38.97
C GLU A 498 -3.74 -3.56 -40.33
N ALA A 499 -4.02 -2.25 -40.34
CA ALA A 499 -4.05 -1.47 -41.57
C ALA A 499 -2.67 -1.19 -42.19
N THR A 500 -1.61 -1.17 -41.38
CA THR A 500 -0.26 -0.77 -41.83
C THR A 500 0.77 -1.89 -41.80
N ILE A 501 0.77 -2.72 -40.76
CA ILE A 501 1.74 -3.81 -40.55
C ILE A 501 1.20 -5.13 -41.09
N GLY A 502 -0.12 -5.33 -41.04
CA GLY A 502 -0.76 -6.57 -41.51
C GLY A 502 -0.54 -7.78 -40.59
N ASP A 503 -0.10 -7.55 -39.36
CA ASP A 503 0.12 -8.56 -38.32
C ASP A 503 -0.53 -8.09 -37.01
N LYS A 504 -0.91 -9.06 -36.15
CA LYS A 504 -1.66 -8.82 -34.90
C LYS A 504 -0.71 -8.94 -33.70
N SER A 505 -0.62 -7.90 -32.86
CA SER A 505 0.21 -7.94 -31.65
C SER A 505 -0.54 -8.41 -30.40
N THR A 506 0.22 -8.70 -29.34
CA THR A 506 -0.28 -8.89 -27.97
C THR A 506 -0.37 -7.59 -27.18
N GLY A 507 0.12 -6.46 -27.73
CA GLY A 507 0.16 -5.17 -27.04
C GLY A 507 -1.23 -4.57 -26.78
N ALA A 508 -2.22 -4.92 -27.61
CA ALA A 508 -3.61 -4.45 -27.51
C ALA A 508 -4.44 -5.12 -26.39
N SER A 509 -3.85 -5.97 -25.53
CA SER A 509 -4.62 -6.78 -24.57
C SER A 509 -5.40 -5.93 -23.58
N ASN A 510 -4.78 -4.84 -23.10
CA ASN A 510 -5.40 -3.92 -22.14
C ASN A 510 -6.53 -3.10 -22.79
N ASP A 511 -6.43 -2.79 -24.07
CA ASP A 511 -7.48 -2.08 -24.81
C ASP A 511 -8.71 -2.96 -24.99
N PHE A 512 -8.50 -4.25 -25.27
CA PHE A 512 -9.59 -5.22 -25.36
C PHE A 512 -10.27 -5.44 -24.01
N GLU A 513 -9.51 -5.51 -22.92
CA GLU A 513 -10.07 -5.64 -21.57
C GLU A 513 -10.99 -4.45 -21.24
N GLN A 514 -10.51 -3.23 -21.43
CA GLN A 514 -11.29 -2.01 -21.20
C GLN A 514 -12.50 -1.91 -22.13
N ALA A 515 -12.33 -2.18 -23.43
CA ALA A 515 -13.41 -2.12 -24.41
C ALA A 515 -14.50 -3.16 -24.10
N THR A 516 -14.10 -4.37 -23.69
CA THR A 516 -15.02 -5.44 -23.30
C THR A 516 -15.78 -5.06 -22.04
N ALA A 517 -15.11 -4.46 -21.04
CA ALA A 517 -15.78 -4.00 -19.82
C ALA A 517 -16.85 -2.94 -20.12
N ILE A 518 -16.53 -1.94 -20.96
CA ILE A 518 -17.50 -0.91 -21.37
C ILE A 518 -18.67 -1.53 -22.13
N ALA A 519 -18.39 -2.39 -23.12
CA ALA A 519 -19.42 -3.07 -23.89
C ALA A 519 -20.32 -3.96 -23.01
N HIS A 520 -19.74 -4.64 -22.02
CA HIS A 520 -20.47 -5.43 -21.05
C HIS A 520 -21.40 -4.56 -20.21
N SER A 521 -20.91 -3.45 -19.64
CA SER A 521 -21.73 -2.51 -18.87
C SER A 521 -22.86 -1.89 -19.69
N MET A 522 -22.62 -1.57 -20.97
CA MET A 522 -23.67 -1.11 -21.89
C MET A 522 -24.83 -2.11 -22.02
N VAL A 523 -24.51 -3.40 -22.04
CA VAL A 523 -25.47 -4.48 -22.23
C VAL A 523 -26.16 -4.86 -20.91
N VAL A 524 -25.40 -4.97 -19.83
CA VAL A 524 -25.84 -5.57 -18.57
C VAL A 524 -26.39 -4.54 -17.59
N ASN A 525 -25.78 -3.35 -17.50
CA ASN A 525 -26.12 -2.34 -16.49
C ASN A 525 -26.98 -1.22 -17.08
N TYR A 526 -26.68 -0.78 -18.31
CA TYR A 526 -27.32 0.40 -18.90
C TYR A 526 -28.50 0.10 -19.83
N GLY A 527 -28.75 -1.17 -20.18
CA GLY A 527 -29.85 -1.56 -21.06
C GLY A 527 -29.79 -0.93 -22.46
N MET A 528 -28.59 -0.71 -23.01
CA MET A 528 -28.38 0.00 -24.29
C MET A 528 -28.50 -0.90 -25.54
N THR A 529 -29.01 -2.12 -25.37
CA THR A 529 -29.05 -3.17 -26.40
C THR A 529 -30.47 -3.64 -26.67
N GLU A 530 -30.89 -3.58 -27.93
CA GLU A 530 -32.26 -3.93 -28.35
C GLU A 530 -32.61 -5.41 -28.14
N SER A 531 -31.63 -6.32 -28.23
CA SER A 531 -31.87 -7.77 -28.11
C SER A 531 -32.25 -8.23 -26.69
N LEU A 532 -31.83 -7.48 -25.68
CA LEU A 532 -32.09 -7.76 -24.25
C LEU A 532 -33.08 -6.76 -23.65
N GLY A 533 -33.22 -5.58 -24.25
CA GLY A 533 -34.15 -4.54 -23.82
C GLY A 533 -33.59 -3.65 -22.72
N MET A 534 -34.45 -2.78 -22.17
CA MET A 534 -34.13 -1.81 -21.12
C MET A 534 -34.24 -2.46 -19.74
N VAL A 535 -33.36 -3.42 -19.45
CA VAL A 535 -33.31 -4.13 -18.16
C VAL A 535 -31.91 -4.10 -17.59
N GLU A 536 -31.81 -3.91 -16.28
CA GLU A 536 -30.57 -4.14 -15.52
C GLU A 536 -30.50 -5.63 -15.18
N LEU A 537 -29.49 -6.32 -15.71
CA LEU A 537 -29.31 -7.77 -15.54
C LEU A 537 -28.42 -8.10 -14.35
N GLU A 538 -27.44 -7.24 -14.05
CA GLU A 538 -26.54 -7.38 -12.91
C GLU A 538 -26.34 -6.02 -12.26
N LYS A 539 -26.36 -6.00 -10.93
CA LYS A 539 -26.17 -4.78 -10.16
C LYS A 539 -24.68 -4.50 -9.98
N GLU A 540 -24.27 -3.29 -10.32
CA GLU A 540 -22.86 -2.88 -10.24
C GLU A 540 -22.33 -2.99 -8.79
N GLY A 541 -21.25 -3.75 -8.58
CA GLY A 541 -20.60 -3.91 -7.27
C GLY A 541 -21.10 -5.06 -6.38
N GLU A 542 -22.22 -5.72 -6.72
CA GLU A 542 -22.68 -6.92 -6.00
C GLU A 542 -21.98 -8.18 -6.53
N THR A 543 -20.76 -8.46 -6.04
CA THR A 543 -20.11 -9.74 -6.32
C THR A 543 -20.87 -10.85 -5.59
N ASN A 544 -21.62 -11.66 -6.33
CA ASN A 544 -22.37 -12.76 -5.74
C ASN A 544 -21.39 -13.82 -5.21
N PRO A 545 -21.30 -14.08 -3.88
CA PRO A 545 -20.25 -14.92 -3.29
C PRO A 545 -20.26 -16.38 -3.77
N TYR A 546 -21.37 -16.80 -4.37
CA TYR A 546 -21.61 -18.16 -4.86
C TYR A 546 -21.47 -18.29 -6.39
N GLY A 547 -21.10 -17.21 -7.10
CA GLY A 547 -20.93 -17.23 -8.56
C GLY A 547 -22.23 -17.44 -9.35
N PHE A 548 -23.40 -17.38 -8.69
CA PHE A 548 -24.69 -17.45 -9.37
C PHE A 548 -24.95 -16.14 -10.11
N LYS A 549 -25.02 -16.22 -11.43
CA LYS A 549 -25.52 -15.12 -12.25
C LYS A 549 -27.04 -14.99 -12.03
N PRO A 550 -27.59 -13.78 -11.87
CA PRO A 550 -29.02 -13.55 -11.61
C PRO A 550 -29.92 -13.82 -12.85
N TYR A 551 -29.34 -14.27 -13.97
CA TYR A 551 -30.03 -14.53 -15.23
C TYR A 551 -29.70 -15.93 -15.79
N SER A 552 -30.55 -16.40 -16.71
CA SER A 552 -30.42 -17.73 -17.32
C SER A 552 -29.18 -17.85 -18.21
N GLU A 553 -28.73 -19.08 -18.46
CA GLU A 553 -27.63 -19.36 -19.40
C GLU A 553 -27.96 -18.88 -20.82
N ALA A 554 -29.21 -19.01 -21.25
CA ALA A 554 -29.68 -18.47 -22.54
C ALA A 554 -29.55 -16.94 -22.60
N THR A 555 -29.78 -16.23 -21.48
CA THR A 555 -29.52 -14.79 -21.37
C THR A 555 -28.02 -14.50 -21.43
N SER A 556 -27.19 -15.29 -20.74
CA SER A 556 -25.73 -15.15 -20.78
C SER A 556 -25.19 -15.24 -22.21
N ALA A 557 -25.65 -16.24 -22.98
CA ALA A 557 -25.24 -16.40 -24.38
C ALA A 557 -25.62 -15.18 -25.24
N LYS A 558 -26.80 -14.58 -24.99
CA LYS A 558 -27.23 -13.35 -25.69
C LYS A 558 -26.40 -12.13 -25.29
N ILE A 559 -25.97 -12.04 -24.02
CA ILE A 559 -25.06 -10.98 -23.56
C ILE A 559 -23.73 -11.11 -24.30
N ASP A 560 -23.15 -12.31 -24.34
CA ASP A 560 -21.87 -12.56 -25.00
C ASP A 560 -21.93 -12.24 -26.51
N GLU A 561 -23.03 -12.60 -27.18
CA GLU A 561 -23.27 -12.25 -28.58
C GLU A 561 -23.40 -10.73 -28.79
N ALA A 562 -24.12 -10.03 -27.91
CA ALA A 562 -24.30 -8.59 -27.98
C ALA A 562 -22.98 -7.84 -27.75
N VAL A 563 -22.21 -8.23 -26.74
CA VAL A 563 -20.88 -7.67 -26.45
C VAL A 563 -19.96 -7.86 -27.64
N LYS A 564 -19.88 -9.08 -28.17
CA LYS A 564 -19.08 -9.37 -29.36
C LYS A 564 -19.50 -8.50 -30.55
N LYS A 565 -20.80 -8.37 -30.82
CA LYS A 565 -21.32 -7.54 -31.92
C LYS A 565 -20.89 -6.07 -31.77
N ILE A 566 -20.99 -5.51 -30.57
CA ILE A 566 -20.56 -4.12 -30.30
C ILE A 566 -19.05 -3.96 -30.58
N LEU A 567 -18.23 -4.90 -30.12
CA LEU A 567 -16.78 -4.86 -30.32
C LEU A 567 -16.39 -5.04 -31.80
N ASP A 568 -17.05 -5.96 -32.51
CA ASP A 568 -16.82 -6.18 -33.94
C ASP A 568 -17.20 -4.94 -34.77
N GLU A 569 -18.34 -4.29 -34.46
CA GLU A 569 -18.76 -3.03 -35.08
C GLU A 569 -17.78 -1.89 -34.78
N ALA A 570 -17.31 -1.78 -33.53
CA ALA A 570 -16.35 -0.75 -33.14
C ALA A 570 -14.98 -0.96 -33.80
N HIS A 571 -14.50 -2.20 -33.90
CA HIS A 571 -13.26 -2.53 -34.62
C HIS A 571 -13.37 -2.23 -36.11
N ALA A 572 -14.49 -2.59 -36.75
CA ALA A 572 -14.74 -2.28 -38.14
C ALA A 572 -14.73 -0.75 -38.38
N LYS A 573 -15.35 0.02 -37.48
CA LYS A 573 -15.34 1.48 -37.54
C LYS A 573 -13.94 2.08 -37.34
N ALA A 574 -13.17 1.57 -36.39
CA ALA A 574 -11.78 1.98 -36.19
C ALA A 574 -10.94 1.71 -37.45
N LEU A 575 -11.11 0.55 -38.08
CA LEU A 575 -10.40 0.18 -39.31
C LEU A 575 -10.77 1.08 -40.49
N GLU A 576 -12.05 1.45 -40.63
CA GLU A 576 -12.53 2.42 -41.62
C GLU A 576 -11.83 3.78 -41.42
N ILE A 577 -11.87 4.32 -40.19
CA ILE A 577 -11.28 5.62 -39.85
C ILE A 577 -9.77 5.65 -40.15
N VAL A 578 -9.05 4.60 -39.75
CA VAL A 578 -7.59 4.50 -39.98
C VAL A 578 -7.28 4.39 -41.47
N LYS A 579 -8.07 3.64 -42.26
CA LYS A 579 -7.88 3.49 -43.71
C LYS A 579 -8.16 4.78 -44.46
N GLU A 580 -9.22 5.51 -44.11
CA GLU A 580 -9.55 6.80 -44.71
C GLU A 580 -8.48 7.86 -44.41
N ASN A 581 -7.85 7.78 -43.23
CA ASN A 581 -6.83 8.72 -42.76
C ASN A 581 -5.40 8.16 -42.83
N LYS A 582 -5.13 7.21 -43.73
CA LYS A 582 -3.86 6.46 -43.79
C LYS A 582 -2.62 7.34 -43.86
N GLU A 583 -2.65 8.42 -44.65
CA GLU A 583 -1.50 9.33 -44.76
C GLU A 583 -1.25 10.10 -43.45
N LYS A 584 -2.32 10.57 -42.79
CA LYS A 584 -2.21 11.27 -41.49
C LYS A 584 -1.72 10.32 -40.40
N HIS A 585 -2.23 9.09 -40.38
CA HIS A 585 -1.77 8.04 -39.47
C HIS A 585 -0.28 7.78 -39.62
N ARG A 586 0.22 7.66 -40.86
CA ARG A 586 1.64 7.50 -41.15
C ARG A 586 2.46 8.70 -40.68
N ILE A 587 2.02 9.93 -40.95
CA ILE A 587 2.72 11.16 -40.53
C ILE A 587 2.86 11.22 -39.00
N ILE A 588 1.80 10.90 -38.26
CA ILE A 588 1.83 10.89 -36.80
C ILE A 588 2.77 9.80 -36.28
N ALA A 589 2.71 8.59 -36.84
CA ALA A 589 3.60 7.49 -36.46
C ALA A 589 5.08 7.81 -36.73
N GLU A 590 5.40 8.43 -37.88
CA GLU A 590 6.76 8.87 -38.21
C GLU A 590 7.24 10.00 -37.29
N ALA A 591 6.36 10.92 -36.91
CA ALA A 591 6.66 11.95 -35.92
C ALA A 591 6.94 11.36 -34.53
N LEU A 592 6.16 10.36 -34.09
CA LEU A 592 6.39 9.64 -32.83
C LEU A 592 7.73 8.92 -32.83
N LEU A 593 8.13 8.31 -33.95
CA LEU A 593 9.45 7.68 -34.06
C LEU A 593 10.60 8.68 -33.94
N LYS A 594 10.40 9.93 -34.37
CA LYS A 594 11.42 10.97 -34.32
C LYS A 594 11.49 11.70 -32.97
N TYR A 595 10.35 12.05 -32.38
CA TYR A 595 10.26 12.91 -31.19
C TYR A 595 9.87 12.15 -29.91
N GLU A 596 9.50 10.88 -30.00
CA GLU A 596 9.09 9.97 -28.90
C GLU A 596 7.79 10.33 -28.20
N THR A 597 7.49 11.62 -28.03
CA THR A 597 6.29 12.15 -27.39
C THR A 597 5.73 13.30 -28.22
N LEU A 598 4.41 13.35 -28.34
CA LEU A 598 3.68 14.41 -29.02
C LEU A 598 2.55 14.94 -28.13
N ASP A 599 2.42 16.26 -28.06
CA ASP A 599 1.33 16.95 -27.34
C ASP A 599 0.15 17.29 -28.24
N GLU A 600 -0.99 17.61 -27.64
CA GLU A 600 -2.24 18.00 -28.30
C GLU A 600 -2.04 18.98 -29.44
N LYS A 601 -1.31 20.09 -29.18
CA LYS A 601 -1.05 21.13 -30.17
C LYS A 601 -0.26 20.59 -31.36
N GLN A 602 0.72 19.73 -31.10
CA GLN A 602 1.56 19.12 -32.12
C GLN A 602 0.77 18.09 -32.94
N ILE A 603 0.02 17.22 -32.27
CA ILE A 603 -0.85 16.21 -32.90
C ILE A 603 -1.91 16.90 -33.78
N MET A 604 -2.55 17.94 -33.28
CA MET A 604 -3.53 18.73 -34.04
C MET A 604 -2.90 19.44 -35.25
N SER A 605 -1.68 19.96 -35.10
CA SER A 605 -0.93 20.55 -36.22
C SER A 605 -0.62 19.50 -37.29
N LEU A 606 -0.12 18.32 -36.89
CA LEU A 606 0.16 17.21 -37.79
C LEU A 606 -1.11 16.71 -38.49
N TYR A 607 -2.22 16.62 -37.77
CA TYR A 607 -3.49 16.19 -38.33
C TYR A 607 -4.10 17.17 -39.34
N LYS A 608 -3.99 18.49 -39.09
CA LYS A 608 -4.57 19.54 -39.94
C LYS A 608 -3.66 19.97 -41.10
N THR A 609 -2.36 20.13 -40.84
CA THR A 609 -1.41 20.75 -41.77
C THR A 609 -0.35 19.78 -42.30
N GLY A 610 -0.22 18.60 -41.67
CA GLY A 610 0.83 17.64 -42.01
C GLY A 610 2.24 18.09 -41.60
N LYS A 611 2.38 19.19 -40.85
CA LYS A 611 3.66 19.77 -40.44
C LYS A 611 3.72 20.04 -38.94
N MET A 612 4.91 19.91 -38.36
CA MET A 612 5.19 20.31 -36.98
C MET A 612 5.17 21.84 -36.86
N PRO A 613 4.69 22.40 -35.73
CA PRO A 613 4.70 23.84 -35.49
C PRO A 613 6.14 24.39 -35.40
N GLU A 614 6.40 25.58 -35.98
CA GLU A 614 7.74 26.18 -36.11
C GLU A 614 8.34 26.74 -34.81
N LYS A 615 7.55 26.93 -33.76
CA LYS A 615 8.06 27.29 -32.43
C LYS A 615 8.23 26.02 -31.59
N TYR A 616 9.47 25.58 -31.37
CA TYR A 616 9.77 24.64 -30.30
C TYR A 616 11.22 24.77 -29.80
N GLU A 617 11.39 25.29 -28.58
CA GLU A 617 12.43 24.83 -27.67
C GLU A 617 11.90 23.54 -27.02
N ASN A 618 12.76 22.54 -26.80
CA ASN A 618 12.35 21.30 -26.14
C ASN A 618 11.81 21.58 -24.72
N GLU A 619 10.49 21.73 -24.57
CA GLU A 619 9.79 21.86 -23.27
C GLU A 619 9.88 20.58 -22.41
N TYR A 620 10.42 19.50 -22.98
CA TYR A 620 10.78 18.28 -22.28
C TYR A 620 12.30 18.11 -22.31
N PRO A 621 13.03 18.45 -21.23
CA PRO A 621 14.36 17.92 -21.06
C PRO A 621 14.18 16.41 -20.91
N SER A 622 14.45 15.68 -22.00
CA SER A 622 14.70 14.24 -21.90
C SER A 622 15.72 14.08 -20.77
N GLU A 623 15.31 13.51 -19.62
CA GLU A 623 16.16 13.41 -18.41
C GLU A 623 17.64 13.30 -18.82
N SER A 624 18.43 14.33 -18.53
CA SER A 624 19.87 14.23 -18.62
C SER A 624 20.24 13.01 -17.78
N LYS A 625 20.83 11.99 -18.44
CA LYS A 625 21.27 10.69 -17.90
C LYS A 625 20.99 10.55 -16.39
N ALA A 626 20.01 9.72 -16.04
CA ALA A 626 19.82 9.31 -14.65
C ALA A 626 21.19 8.93 -14.08
N SER A 627 21.70 9.75 -13.17
CA SER A 627 22.99 9.52 -12.55
C SER A 627 22.90 8.18 -11.83
N THR A 628 23.81 7.27 -12.17
CA THR A 628 23.97 5.97 -11.50
C THR A 628 23.99 6.20 -9.98
N TYR A 629 23.57 5.24 -9.14
CA TYR A 629 23.57 5.42 -7.67
C TYR A 629 24.90 5.98 -7.13
N GLU A 630 26.03 5.58 -7.71
CA GLU A 630 27.35 6.10 -7.39
C GLU A 630 27.57 7.56 -7.85
N GLU A 631 27.04 7.95 -9.01
CA GLU A 631 27.11 9.33 -9.51
C GLU A 631 26.17 10.26 -8.73
N ALA A 632 24.99 9.77 -8.33
CA ALA A 632 24.07 10.51 -7.46
C ALA A 632 24.66 10.71 -6.06
N LYS A 633 25.32 9.68 -5.51
CA LYS A 633 26.04 9.76 -4.24
C LYS A 633 27.23 10.70 -4.33
N ALA A 634 28.03 10.62 -5.38
CA ALA A 634 29.17 11.52 -5.60
C ALA A 634 28.74 12.98 -5.83
N ALA A 635 27.60 13.21 -6.50
CA ALA A 635 27.03 14.55 -6.66
C ALA A 635 26.47 15.10 -5.34
N ALA A 636 25.88 14.26 -4.49
CA ALA A 636 25.45 14.65 -3.15
C ALA A 636 26.64 14.99 -2.25
N GLU A 637 27.69 14.17 -2.25
CA GLU A 637 28.93 14.42 -1.50
C GLU A 637 29.60 15.73 -1.94
N LYS A 638 29.72 15.98 -3.26
CA LYS A 638 30.25 17.24 -3.78
C LYS A 638 29.45 18.47 -3.32
N ARG A 639 28.13 18.35 -3.19
CA ARG A 639 27.29 19.45 -2.69
C ARG A 639 27.37 19.66 -1.20
N GLU A 640 27.58 18.61 -0.42
CA GLU A 640 27.87 18.78 1.01
C GLU A 640 29.18 19.54 1.18
N VAL A 641 30.19 19.25 0.35
CA VAL A 641 31.44 20.01 0.31
C VAL A 641 31.22 21.45 -0.14
N GLU A 642 30.51 21.71 -1.25
CA GLU A 642 30.22 23.08 -1.70
C GLU A 642 29.35 23.88 -0.71
N LYS A 643 28.41 23.23 0.00
CA LYS A 643 27.61 23.88 1.06
C LYS A 643 28.44 24.17 2.30
N ALA A 644 29.42 23.31 2.62
CA ALA A 644 30.38 23.57 3.70
C ALA A 644 31.30 24.73 3.33
N GLU A 645 31.84 24.75 2.10
CA GLU A 645 32.69 25.84 1.59
C GLU A 645 31.94 27.18 1.53
N LYS A 646 30.66 27.18 1.12
CA LYS A 646 29.83 28.40 1.17
C LYS A 646 29.58 28.89 2.59
N LYS A 647 29.32 27.99 3.54
CA LYS A 647 29.16 28.35 4.95
C LYS A 647 30.45 28.92 5.54
N ASP A 648 31.60 28.33 5.22
CA ASP A 648 32.90 28.85 5.65
C ASP A 648 33.20 30.21 5.00
N SER A 649 32.83 30.42 3.73
CA SER A 649 32.98 31.72 3.07
C SER A 649 32.06 32.79 3.65
N ASP A 650 30.81 32.44 3.97
CA ASP A 650 29.84 33.36 4.58
C ASP A 650 30.25 33.71 6.03
N GLN A 651 30.83 32.76 6.76
CA GLN A 651 31.41 33.03 8.09
C GLN A 651 32.66 33.90 8.02
N ALA A 652 33.54 33.67 7.05
CA ALA A 652 34.73 34.51 6.84
C ALA A 652 34.36 35.95 6.42
N LEU A 653 33.33 36.11 5.59
CA LEU A 653 32.77 37.43 5.23
C LEU A 653 32.17 38.14 6.45
N ALA A 654 31.41 37.42 7.29
CA ALA A 654 30.86 37.97 8.52
C ALA A 654 31.95 38.37 9.55
N GLU A 655 33.05 37.63 9.64
CA GLU A 655 34.20 38.00 10.48
C GLU A 655 34.97 39.21 9.92
N GLN A 656 35.11 39.32 8.60
CA GLN A 656 35.71 40.50 7.96
C GLN A 656 34.86 41.75 8.14
N GLU A 657 33.53 41.66 8.02
CA GLU A 657 32.63 42.78 8.30
C GLU A 657 32.73 43.21 9.76
N LYS A 658 32.80 42.26 10.69
CA LYS A 658 32.93 42.55 12.13
C LYS A 658 34.27 43.22 12.47
N SER A 659 35.36 42.74 11.87
CA SER A 659 36.69 43.36 11.96
C SER A 659 36.70 44.77 11.36
N ALA A 660 36.05 44.99 10.21
CA ALA A 660 35.96 46.31 9.60
C ALA A 660 35.14 47.29 10.46
N LEU A 661 34.06 46.83 11.11
CA LEU A 661 33.28 47.61 12.06
C LEU A 661 34.07 47.96 13.34
N GLU A 662 34.87 47.05 13.87
CA GLU A 662 35.74 47.32 15.03
C GLU A 662 36.81 48.37 14.67
N THR A 663 37.43 48.26 13.50
CA THR A 663 38.43 49.22 12.99
C THR A 663 37.84 50.61 12.73
N LEU A 664 36.57 50.67 12.29
CA LEU A 664 35.82 51.93 12.13
C LEU A 664 35.44 52.53 13.49
N SER A 665 35.18 51.71 14.51
CA SER A 665 34.91 52.19 15.88
C SER A 665 36.16 52.75 16.55
N GLU A 666 37.34 52.13 16.33
CA GLU A 666 38.62 52.63 16.85
C GLU A 666 39.02 53.95 16.19
N LYS A 667 38.79 54.10 14.88
CA LYS A 667 38.99 55.39 14.18
C LYS A 667 38.04 56.49 14.64
N ASN A 668 36.80 56.16 14.99
CA ASN A 668 35.87 57.16 15.53
C ASN A 668 36.25 57.57 16.97
N HIS A 669 36.88 56.69 17.75
CA HIS A 669 37.39 57.04 19.06
C HIS A 669 38.64 57.96 19.00
N GLU A 670 39.51 57.78 18.01
CA GLU A 670 40.65 58.69 17.79
C GLU A 670 40.21 60.11 17.32
N VAL A 671 39.06 60.22 16.63
CA VAL A 671 38.53 61.52 16.17
C VAL A 671 37.75 62.28 17.26
N GLU A 672 37.20 61.59 18.25
CA GLU A 672 36.52 62.22 19.40
C GLU A 672 37.50 62.75 20.47
N GLU A 673 38.72 62.21 20.58
CA GLU A 673 39.72 62.73 21.51
C GLU A 673 40.41 64.03 21.01
N GLU A 674 40.47 64.29 19.70
CA GLU A 674 41.09 65.51 19.15
C GLU A 674 40.18 66.76 19.13
N ASN A 675 38.86 66.63 19.40
CA ASN A 675 37.90 67.72 19.22
C ASN A 675 37.30 68.29 20.53
N SER A 676 37.94 68.06 21.67
CA SER A 676 37.47 68.50 23.00
C SER A 676 38.17 69.74 23.58
N GLU A 677 38.74 70.62 22.75
CA GLU A 677 39.18 71.94 23.20
C GLU A 677 38.33 73.09 22.63
N ASN A 678 37.57 73.71 23.54
CA ASN A 678 37.16 75.12 23.61
C ASN A 678 35.71 75.51 23.18
N PRO A 679 34.85 76.02 24.10
CA PRO A 679 33.55 76.61 23.76
C PRO A 679 33.48 78.15 23.91
N GLU A 680 32.44 78.70 23.27
CA GLU A 680 31.82 80.03 23.38
C GLU A 680 32.28 81.17 22.45
N LYS A 681 31.37 81.59 21.54
CA LYS A 681 30.55 82.81 21.71
C LYS A 681 29.55 83.08 20.56
N THR A 682 28.32 83.38 20.99
CA THR A 682 27.34 84.38 20.48
C THR A 682 26.89 84.39 19.00
N GLY A 683 25.58 84.21 18.79
CA GLY A 683 24.71 85.37 18.51
C GLY A 683 24.14 85.55 17.08
N SER A 684 22.82 85.36 17.01
CA SER A 684 21.81 86.15 16.28
C SER A 684 21.58 86.04 14.76
N SER A 685 20.28 85.86 14.46
CA SER A 685 19.45 86.52 13.41
C SER A 685 19.78 86.27 11.94
N ASP A 686 18.86 86.19 10.98
CA ASP A 686 17.39 86.20 10.89
C ASP A 686 17.10 86.13 9.37
N LYS A 687 15.99 85.49 8.96
CA LYS A 687 15.28 85.64 7.65
C LYS A 687 16.04 85.29 6.36
N SER A 688 15.44 84.84 5.26
CA SER A 688 14.07 84.70 4.72
C SER A 688 14.28 83.97 3.38
N THR A 689 13.47 83.01 2.93
CA THR A 689 12.21 83.16 2.16
C THR A 689 11.76 81.72 1.85
N GLU A 690 10.56 81.24 2.23
CA GLU A 690 9.28 81.35 1.49
C GLU A 690 9.49 81.08 -0.02
N ASP A 691 8.95 80.03 -0.64
CA ASP A 691 7.54 79.59 -0.68
C ASP A 691 7.48 78.10 -1.09
N HIS A 692 6.70 77.24 -0.40
CA HIS A 692 5.30 76.87 -0.72
C HIS A 692 5.15 76.00 -1.99
N SER A 693 4.35 74.93 -2.05
CA SER A 693 3.30 74.41 -1.16
C SER A 693 2.72 73.13 -1.79
N ALA A 694 1.87 72.45 -1.01
CA ALA A 694 0.92 71.36 -1.31
C ALA A 694 1.38 70.01 -0.72
N ASP A 695 1.13 69.72 0.57
CA ASP A 695 -0.17 69.51 1.26
C ASP A 695 -1.01 68.43 0.56
N GLU A 696 -1.64 67.47 1.23
CA GLU A 696 -1.89 67.20 2.65
C GLU A 696 -2.47 65.77 2.73
N GLU A 697 -2.23 65.11 3.87
CA GLU A 697 -3.19 64.28 4.65
C GLU A 697 -4.00 63.14 3.97
N HIS A 698 -4.27 61.99 4.59
CA HIS A 698 -4.55 61.71 6.00
C HIS A 698 -4.25 60.24 6.31
N LYS A 699 -3.78 60.03 7.54
CA LYS A 699 -3.65 58.75 8.23
C LYS A 699 -4.92 58.48 9.07
N ASP A 700 -5.06 57.21 9.45
CA ASP A 700 -5.76 56.65 10.63
C ASP A 700 -7.21 56.16 10.46
N ASN A 701 -7.38 54.83 10.35
CA ASN A 701 -7.77 53.95 11.48
C ASN A 701 -7.62 52.47 11.12
#